data_AF-A0A5A5S2B8-F1
#
_entry.id   AF-A0A5A5S2B8-F1
#
_cell.length_a   1.000
_cell.length_b   1.000
_cell.length_c   1.000
_cell.angle_alpha   90.00
_cell.angle_beta   90.00
_cell.angle_gamma   90.00
#
_symmetry.space_group_name_H-M   'P 1'
#
loop_
_entity.id
_entity.type
_entity.pdbx_description
1 polymer ?
#
loop_
_entity_poly.entity_id
_entity_poly.type
_entity_poly.pdbx_seq_one_letter_code
_entity_poly.pdbx_strand_id
1 'polypeptide(L)'
;MSIKQLSLFENVSPEQDTKAVTTSEEISELEITILLSALTANAIAQTDSTLISALADDPRAIAIAKTFDCPKLVRQLRLSQPQKESEFIKPTFQGNQVFYREREIGEIQLVYKSPSPGELQAKLTHESTIDRFLEFLQKKYQIVSLHESNYHVQIFIPQTQQSHNIEELWIEFITKVIFSIYGDFQYQLSGLMQTFITMLKSVPLAGRGFSTLEIPIITRDQAKVLAAFYLAIFEQVKDRQEKRETEIVQLIEQIKSEELNSKDLESTEKKLKSKQEMQAKEFNKYRDYFQKVLSKLLDEQRAIYHERRNLDEQLGKTGLSKAQVSKLQKQKDKIESQIIFQEDSIEEKQRFLEESDGNPFEFIEKQKQTDLLKPIQAIAKSFNKTATEQINSTRGDIFTQCILEMYRLLENPKLETIPEPLLTINPKILAARTAGDDGKDFCYSCGVTLDAKTVRWRVARFMFERPSQRRQSSSSEDRPFICSSCSVLSFASPLKVTDDSIILRLESQDDRGVTKVKIKDYLRMLTNKEVHLSSGCYIALTSEKTITGDTASKKLGQFQYALAKVASIFPLEVIKDFKFVLQLQRTEKVLVSRQLIFIKGLIEGYDQSIIVSGKDINLKLGDAIRYVQQDSPYLADYTLLKASSISDRLLLERVREQYLQTIIQDIQGETMTIDSLWKRAKLYEDVAALTGLTYAFAQSLESTAKKLMKPEDAEREVSKLIEKVDDPVAFSYYATLGDEKKISVQARLYHNPDNYFIYEQAKKMLENKLEITNREEVDNSGKKWLVFYADDITKSYAYFANPDQVGNYAQEKEWKNLTYNLKLSLYTRFPELVRKLSSKGDK
;
A
#
# COMPACT_ATOMS: atom_id res chain seq x y z
N MET A 1 12.69 -34.66 5.76
CA MET A 1 11.68 -35.48 5.06
C MET A 1 12.39 -36.60 4.31
N SER A 2 11.83 -37.81 4.27
CA SER A 2 12.49 -38.98 3.66
C SER A 2 12.42 -38.96 2.13
N ILE A 3 13.43 -39.53 1.48
CA ILE A 3 13.67 -39.62 0.03
C ILE A 3 12.51 -40.29 -0.76
N LYS A 4 11.50 -40.84 -0.10
CA LYS A 4 10.32 -41.47 -0.74
C LYS A 4 9.18 -40.53 -1.16
N GLN A 5 9.28 -39.21 -0.93
CA GLN A 5 8.26 -38.25 -1.40
C GLN A 5 8.64 -37.49 -2.69
N LEU A 6 9.86 -37.68 -3.22
CA LEU A 6 10.31 -37.06 -4.47
C LEU A 6 9.90 -37.82 -5.74
N SER A 7 9.52 -39.10 -5.63
CA SER A 7 9.17 -39.94 -6.78
C SER A 7 7.74 -39.78 -7.30
N LEU A 8 6.96 -38.83 -6.79
CA LEU A 8 5.60 -38.53 -7.25
C LEU A 8 5.53 -37.33 -8.22
N PHE A 9 6.67 -36.72 -8.55
CA PHE A 9 6.76 -35.54 -9.42
C PHE A 9 7.56 -35.77 -10.71
N GLU A 10 8.00 -37.00 -11.01
CA GLU A 10 8.83 -37.30 -12.20
C GLU A 10 8.06 -37.87 -13.40
N ASN A 11 6.73 -37.99 -13.36
CA ASN A 11 5.95 -38.47 -14.51
C ASN A 11 4.71 -37.61 -14.75
N VAL A 12 4.90 -36.46 -15.41
CA VAL A 12 3.85 -35.86 -16.24
C VAL A 12 4.48 -35.61 -17.61
N SER A 13 4.34 -36.59 -18.50
CA SER A 13 4.61 -36.43 -19.93
C SER A 13 3.47 -35.62 -20.56
N PRO A 14 3.74 -34.72 -21.52
CA PRO A 14 2.71 -33.96 -22.21
C PRO A 14 2.15 -34.81 -23.35
N GLU A 15 1.20 -35.70 -23.07
CA GLU A 15 0.37 -36.29 -24.12
C GLU A 15 -0.88 -35.43 -24.30
N GLN A 16 -0.85 -34.65 -25.38
CA GLN A 16 -1.98 -33.93 -25.94
C GLN A 16 -3.03 -34.93 -26.42
N ASP A 17 -4.26 -34.79 -25.92
CA ASP A 17 -5.44 -35.43 -26.48
C ASP A 17 -5.69 -34.86 -27.89
N THR A 18 -5.29 -35.60 -28.92
CA THR A 18 -5.63 -35.29 -30.31
C THR A 18 -7.11 -35.58 -30.55
N LYS A 19 -7.94 -34.53 -30.52
CA LYS A 19 -9.19 -34.47 -31.29
C LYS A 19 -9.19 -33.21 -32.13
N ALA A 20 -9.12 -33.42 -33.45
CA ALA A 20 -9.25 -32.39 -34.46
C ALA A 20 -10.59 -31.66 -34.31
N VAL A 21 -10.51 -30.38 -33.95
CA VAL A 21 -11.56 -29.37 -34.17
C VAL A 21 -10.85 -28.16 -34.78
N THR A 22 -11.06 -27.96 -36.08
CA THR A 22 -10.67 -26.76 -36.82
C THR A 22 -11.54 -25.59 -36.37
N THR A 23 -11.03 -24.78 -35.44
CA THR A 23 -11.47 -23.40 -35.17
C THR A 23 -10.26 -22.63 -34.61
N SER A 24 -10.01 -21.43 -35.14
CA SER A 24 -8.87 -20.56 -34.81
C SER A 24 -8.58 -20.51 -33.30
N GLU A 25 -7.51 -21.17 -32.86
CA GLU A 25 -7.07 -21.07 -31.47
C GLU A 25 -6.48 -19.68 -31.22
N GLU A 26 -7.13 -18.89 -30.36
CA GLU A 26 -6.61 -17.61 -29.87
C GLU A 26 -5.19 -17.76 -29.33
N ILE A 27 -4.33 -16.76 -29.57
CA ILE A 27 -3.00 -16.71 -28.98
C ILE A 27 -3.09 -16.46 -27.46
N SER A 28 -2.28 -17.18 -26.69
CA SER A 28 -2.18 -17.00 -25.24
C SER A 28 -1.33 -15.77 -24.89
N GLU A 29 -1.56 -15.21 -23.70
CA GLU A 29 -0.75 -14.10 -23.17
C GLU A 29 0.74 -14.47 -23.04
N LEU A 30 1.01 -15.73 -22.69
CA LEU A 30 2.37 -16.26 -22.56
C LEU A 30 3.12 -16.18 -23.90
N GLU A 31 2.47 -16.61 -24.99
CA GLU A 31 3.03 -16.55 -26.33
C GLU A 31 3.25 -15.10 -26.79
N ILE A 32 2.29 -14.20 -26.55
CA ILE A 32 2.46 -12.75 -26.81
C ILE A 32 3.70 -12.21 -26.08
N THR A 33 3.83 -12.55 -24.79
CA THR A 33 4.92 -12.05 -23.93
C THR A 33 6.28 -12.53 -24.41
N ILE A 34 6.40 -13.82 -24.78
CA ILE A 34 7.62 -14.39 -25.35
C ILE A 34 8.01 -13.71 -26.66
N LEU A 35 7.06 -13.54 -27.58
CA LEU A 35 7.32 -12.94 -28.89
C LEU A 35 7.74 -11.46 -28.78
N LEU A 36 7.09 -10.69 -27.90
CA LEU A 36 7.46 -9.31 -27.63
C LEU A 36 8.84 -9.20 -26.98
N SER A 37 9.17 -10.09 -26.04
CA SER A 37 10.50 -10.18 -25.44
C SER A 37 11.56 -10.48 -26.51
N ALA A 38 11.33 -11.47 -27.36
CA ALA A 38 12.26 -11.86 -28.44
C ALA A 38 12.45 -10.76 -29.50
N LEU A 39 11.38 -10.02 -29.86
CA LEU A 39 11.47 -8.84 -30.74
C LEU A 39 12.28 -7.71 -30.09
N THR A 40 12.03 -7.43 -28.81
CA THR A 40 12.74 -6.37 -28.09
C THR A 40 14.22 -6.70 -27.92
N ALA A 41 14.53 -7.97 -27.69
CA ALA A 41 15.89 -8.50 -27.54
C ALA A 41 16.64 -8.71 -28.87
N ASN A 42 16.01 -8.43 -30.02
CA ASN A 42 16.52 -8.72 -31.36
C ASN A 42 16.83 -10.21 -31.63
N ALA A 43 16.22 -11.14 -30.90
CA ALA A 43 16.25 -12.56 -31.25
C ALA A 43 15.40 -12.84 -32.50
N ILE A 44 14.31 -12.07 -32.66
CA ILE A 44 13.55 -11.94 -33.91
C ILE A 44 13.87 -10.57 -34.52
N ALA A 45 13.96 -10.50 -35.85
CA ALA A 45 14.22 -9.23 -36.53
C ALA A 45 13.07 -8.24 -36.28
N GLN A 46 13.38 -7.03 -35.79
CA GLN A 46 12.39 -5.95 -35.56
C GLN A 46 11.74 -5.43 -36.86
N THR A 47 12.19 -5.90 -38.02
CA THR A 47 11.61 -5.65 -39.34
C THR A 47 10.58 -6.69 -39.76
N ASP A 48 10.27 -7.68 -38.93
CA ASP A 48 9.21 -8.67 -39.20
C ASP A 48 7.83 -8.00 -39.08
N SER A 49 7.45 -7.30 -40.16
CA SER A 49 6.20 -6.55 -40.26
C SER A 49 4.97 -7.45 -40.10
N THR A 50 5.08 -8.72 -40.47
CA THR A 50 3.99 -9.69 -40.34
C THR A 50 3.70 -10.00 -38.88
N LEU A 51 4.73 -10.26 -38.06
CA LEU A 51 4.56 -10.50 -36.63
C LEU A 51 4.07 -9.24 -35.90
N ILE A 52 4.63 -8.07 -36.23
CA ILE A 52 4.24 -6.80 -35.60
C ILE A 52 2.78 -6.46 -35.90
N SER A 53 2.33 -6.61 -37.15
CA SER A 53 0.92 -6.41 -37.52
C SER A 53 0.01 -7.39 -36.77
N ALA A 54 0.38 -8.67 -36.71
CA ALA A 54 -0.43 -9.68 -36.04
C ALA A 54 -0.52 -9.46 -34.51
N LEU A 55 0.54 -8.95 -33.87
CA LEU A 55 0.52 -8.56 -32.47
C LEU A 55 -0.25 -7.25 -32.23
N ALA A 56 -0.26 -6.33 -33.18
CA ALA A 56 -0.96 -5.05 -33.05
C ALA A 56 -2.49 -5.22 -32.96
N ASP A 57 -3.02 -6.32 -33.49
CA ASP A 57 -4.44 -6.68 -33.42
C ASP A 57 -4.89 -7.12 -32.02
N ASP A 58 -3.95 -7.43 -31.12
CA ASP A 58 -4.25 -7.81 -29.74
C ASP A 58 -4.03 -6.65 -28.75
N PRO A 59 -5.07 -6.20 -28.02
CA PRO A 59 -4.93 -5.12 -27.05
C PRO A 59 -3.97 -5.45 -25.88
N ARG A 60 -3.73 -6.74 -25.59
CA ARG A 60 -2.73 -7.21 -24.61
C ARG A 60 -1.31 -6.87 -25.04
N ALA A 61 -1.01 -6.98 -26.34
CA ALA A 61 0.35 -6.82 -26.83
C ALA A 61 0.90 -5.41 -26.56
N ILE A 62 0.10 -4.36 -26.76
CA ILE A 62 0.53 -2.98 -26.45
C ILE A 62 0.72 -2.78 -24.95
N ALA A 63 -0.12 -3.38 -24.11
CA ALA A 63 0.01 -3.29 -22.66
C ALA A 63 1.31 -3.98 -22.18
N ILE A 64 1.58 -5.19 -22.65
CA ILE A 64 2.79 -5.95 -22.35
C ILE A 64 4.03 -5.23 -22.91
N ALA A 65 3.98 -4.75 -24.17
CA ALA A 65 5.10 -4.06 -24.81
C ALA A 65 5.59 -2.83 -24.03
N LYS A 66 4.68 -2.09 -23.38
CA LYS A 66 5.04 -0.93 -22.54
C LYS A 66 5.91 -1.29 -21.34
N THR A 67 5.81 -2.53 -20.83
CA THR A 67 6.55 -2.95 -19.64
C THR A 67 8.05 -3.19 -19.90
N PHE A 68 8.45 -3.34 -21.17
CA PHE A 68 9.86 -3.49 -21.56
C PHE A 68 10.64 -2.17 -21.68
N ASP A 69 9.99 -1.02 -21.47
CA ASP A 69 10.59 0.32 -21.66
C ASP A 69 11.23 0.50 -23.06
N CYS A 70 10.55 -0.03 -24.10
CA CYS A 70 10.96 0.10 -25.50
C CYS A 70 9.97 0.95 -26.33
N PRO A 71 10.12 2.29 -26.36
CA PRO A 71 9.20 3.17 -27.09
C PRO A 71 9.11 2.87 -28.59
N LYS A 72 10.17 2.33 -29.19
CA LYS A 72 10.23 1.97 -30.62
C LYS A 72 9.22 0.86 -30.94
N LEU A 73 9.22 -0.24 -30.19
CA LEU A 73 8.29 -1.35 -30.40
C LEU A 73 6.85 -0.92 -30.14
N VAL A 74 6.60 -0.17 -29.05
CA VAL A 74 5.26 0.38 -28.76
C VAL A 74 4.77 1.27 -29.90
N ARG A 75 5.64 2.10 -30.48
CA ARG A 75 5.29 2.93 -31.65
C ARG A 75 5.02 2.08 -32.89
N GLN A 76 5.82 1.05 -33.16
CA GLN A 76 5.60 0.14 -34.29
C GLN A 76 4.25 -0.58 -34.18
N LEU A 77 3.91 -1.12 -33.02
CA LEU A 77 2.62 -1.77 -32.76
C LEU A 77 1.45 -0.79 -32.99
N ARG A 78 1.56 0.45 -32.50
CA ARG A 78 0.50 1.47 -32.68
C ARG A 78 0.30 1.95 -34.11
N LEU A 79 1.38 1.95 -34.92
CA LEU A 79 1.35 2.44 -36.31
C LEU A 79 1.02 1.33 -37.31
N SER A 80 1.05 0.07 -36.88
CA SER A 80 0.77 -1.07 -37.75
C SER A 80 -0.73 -1.14 -38.02
N GLN A 81 -1.10 -1.36 -39.29
CA GLN A 81 -2.49 -1.58 -39.66
C GLN A 81 -2.86 -3.05 -39.40
N PRO A 82 -4.08 -3.31 -38.88
CA PRO A 82 -4.62 -4.65 -38.77
C PRO A 82 -4.62 -5.36 -40.11
N GLN A 83 -3.97 -6.53 -40.20
CA GLN A 83 -4.08 -7.37 -41.38
C GLN A 83 -5.28 -8.31 -41.18
N LYS A 84 -6.35 -8.08 -41.94
CA LYS A 84 -7.61 -8.84 -41.81
C LYS A 84 -7.49 -10.35 -42.06
N GLU A 85 -6.38 -10.85 -42.60
CA GLU A 85 -6.23 -12.25 -43.05
C GLU A 85 -4.79 -12.80 -42.96
N SER A 86 -3.97 -12.43 -41.96
CA SER A 86 -2.68 -13.09 -41.75
C SER A 86 -2.78 -14.20 -40.71
N GLU A 87 -2.46 -15.43 -41.08
CA GLU A 87 -2.36 -16.57 -40.16
C GLU A 87 -1.31 -16.28 -39.08
N PHE A 88 -1.73 -16.18 -37.82
CA PHE A 88 -0.83 -15.94 -36.71
C PHE A 88 0.04 -17.19 -36.47
N ILE A 89 1.34 -17.09 -36.71
CA ILE A 89 2.28 -18.19 -36.46
C ILE A 89 2.61 -18.22 -34.97
N LYS A 90 2.15 -19.25 -34.26
CA LYS A 90 2.47 -19.46 -32.84
C LYS A 90 3.93 -19.89 -32.65
N PRO A 91 4.57 -19.54 -31.52
CA PRO A 91 5.86 -20.12 -31.18
C PRO A 91 5.69 -21.61 -30.85
N THR A 92 6.69 -22.42 -31.17
CA THR A 92 6.70 -23.87 -30.90
C THR A 92 7.71 -24.20 -29.80
N PHE A 93 7.35 -25.14 -28.91
CA PHE A 93 8.15 -25.52 -27.75
C PHE A 93 8.78 -26.91 -27.96
N GLN A 94 10.09 -27.03 -27.80
CA GLN A 94 10.83 -28.30 -27.83
C GLN A 94 11.62 -28.43 -26.53
N GLY A 95 11.08 -29.17 -25.56
CA GLY A 95 11.62 -29.16 -24.20
C GLY A 95 11.57 -27.75 -23.61
N ASN A 96 12.73 -27.23 -23.20
CA ASN A 96 12.86 -25.86 -22.70
C ASN A 96 13.11 -24.82 -23.81
N GLN A 97 13.41 -25.24 -25.03
CA GLN A 97 13.72 -24.31 -26.13
C GLN A 97 12.44 -23.83 -26.82
N VAL A 98 12.45 -22.56 -27.22
CA VAL A 98 11.33 -21.92 -27.92
C VAL A 98 11.77 -21.49 -29.31
N PHE A 99 10.95 -21.83 -30.31
CA PHE A 99 11.22 -21.56 -31.72
C PHE A 99 10.11 -20.70 -32.34
N TYR A 100 10.49 -19.84 -33.28
CA TYR A 100 9.58 -19.10 -34.15
C TYR A 100 10.05 -19.22 -35.60
N ARG A 101 9.19 -19.71 -36.50
CA ARG A 101 9.54 -19.98 -37.92
C ARG A 101 10.84 -20.78 -38.06
N GLU A 102 10.96 -21.87 -37.32
CA GLU A 102 12.12 -22.78 -37.27
C GLU A 102 13.41 -22.20 -36.66
N ARG A 103 13.42 -20.94 -36.24
CA ARG A 103 14.56 -20.32 -35.56
C ARG A 103 14.38 -20.38 -34.05
N GLU A 104 15.40 -20.83 -33.33
CA GLU A 104 15.43 -20.73 -31.87
C GLU A 104 15.42 -19.25 -31.46
N ILE A 105 14.45 -18.85 -30.65
CA ILE A 105 14.30 -17.47 -30.16
C ILE A 105 14.69 -17.32 -28.69
N GLY A 106 14.85 -18.43 -27.97
CA GLY A 106 15.28 -18.45 -26.57
C GLY A 106 14.91 -19.74 -25.86
N GLU A 107 15.00 -19.72 -24.52
CA GLU A 107 14.66 -20.85 -23.66
C GLU A 107 13.78 -20.43 -22.47
N ILE A 108 13.03 -21.39 -21.94
CA ILE A 108 12.28 -21.27 -20.69
C ILE A 108 13.09 -21.94 -19.59
N GLN A 109 13.38 -21.20 -18.53
CA GLN A 109 14.10 -21.68 -17.36
C GLN A 109 13.25 -21.54 -16.10
N LEU A 110 13.30 -22.54 -15.23
CA LEU A 110 12.68 -22.51 -13.91
C LEU A 110 13.69 -22.01 -12.87
N VAL A 111 13.35 -20.96 -12.13
CA VAL A 111 14.14 -20.46 -11.00
C VAL A 111 13.36 -20.58 -9.70
N TYR A 112 14.03 -21.02 -8.64
CA TYR A 112 13.43 -21.26 -7.33
C TYR A 112 13.57 -20.03 -6.44
N LYS A 113 12.48 -19.70 -5.75
CA LYS A 113 12.46 -18.67 -4.72
C LYS A 113 13.10 -19.19 -3.45
N SER A 114 13.85 -18.34 -2.77
CA SER A 114 14.24 -18.56 -1.38
C SER A 114 12.98 -18.68 -0.51
N PRO A 115 12.95 -19.60 0.48
CA PRO A 115 11.78 -19.76 1.33
C PRO A 115 11.34 -18.44 1.97
N SER A 116 10.04 -18.16 1.91
CA SER A 116 9.50 -16.89 2.35
C SER A 116 9.63 -16.72 3.87
N PRO A 117 10.13 -15.57 4.36
CA PRO A 117 10.18 -15.26 5.79
C PRO A 117 8.80 -15.34 6.45
N GLY A 118 8.75 -15.84 7.69
CA GLY A 118 7.50 -15.86 8.46
C GLY A 118 7.11 -14.51 9.08
N GLU A 119 8.07 -13.58 9.16
CA GLU A 119 7.86 -12.21 9.64
C GLU A 119 7.42 -11.32 8.46
N LEU A 120 6.35 -10.53 8.63
CA LEU A 120 5.70 -9.80 7.53
C LEU A 120 6.61 -8.78 6.85
N GLN A 121 7.34 -7.96 7.61
CA GLN A 121 8.23 -6.96 7.04
C GLN A 121 9.33 -7.61 6.20
N ALA A 122 9.86 -8.75 6.64
CA ALA A 122 10.82 -9.53 5.88
C ALA A 122 10.21 -10.18 4.64
N LYS A 123 8.99 -10.73 4.75
CA LYS A 123 8.24 -11.27 3.61
C LYS A 123 8.06 -10.21 2.52
N LEU A 124 7.53 -9.04 2.89
CA LEU A 124 7.34 -7.91 1.99
C LEU A 124 8.66 -7.45 1.37
N THR A 125 9.74 -7.44 2.14
CA THR A 125 11.07 -7.09 1.65
C THR A 125 11.57 -8.09 0.60
N HIS A 126 11.43 -9.39 0.85
CA HIS A 126 11.83 -10.43 -0.08
C HIS A 126 11.02 -10.36 -1.38
N GLU A 127 9.70 -10.29 -1.27
CA GLU A 127 8.80 -10.23 -2.43
C GLU A 127 9.02 -8.96 -3.24
N SER A 128 9.12 -7.80 -2.59
CA SER A 128 9.48 -6.52 -3.23
C SER A 128 10.83 -6.59 -3.96
N THR A 129 11.83 -7.24 -3.36
CA THR A 129 13.16 -7.37 -3.97
C THR A 129 13.13 -8.31 -5.19
N ILE A 130 12.41 -9.42 -5.09
CA ILE A 130 12.19 -10.35 -6.22
C ILE A 130 11.48 -9.62 -7.36
N ASP A 131 10.40 -8.90 -7.06
CA ASP A 131 9.64 -8.13 -8.06
C ASP A 131 10.51 -7.11 -8.79
N ARG A 132 11.35 -6.37 -8.06
CA ARG A 132 12.27 -5.39 -8.63
C ARG A 132 13.39 -6.06 -9.43
N PHE A 133 13.83 -7.25 -9.03
CA PHE A 133 14.83 -8.01 -9.77
C PHE A 133 14.26 -8.53 -11.09
N LEU A 134 13.04 -9.08 -11.08
CA LEU A 134 12.33 -9.49 -12.30
C LEU A 134 12.08 -8.29 -13.23
N GLU A 135 11.76 -7.11 -12.69
CA GLU A 135 11.65 -5.89 -13.50
C GLU A 135 13.00 -5.46 -14.11
N PHE A 136 14.10 -5.58 -13.36
CA PHE A 136 15.44 -5.31 -13.88
C PHE A 136 15.81 -6.26 -15.02
N LEU A 137 15.56 -7.56 -14.85
CA LEU A 137 15.74 -8.59 -15.88
C LEU A 137 14.90 -8.27 -17.12
N GLN A 138 13.65 -7.89 -16.92
CA GLN A 138 12.73 -7.56 -18.01
C GLN A 138 13.15 -6.31 -18.78
N LYS A 139 13.45 -5.20 -18.12
CA LYS A 139 13.71 -3.95 -18.83
C LYS A 139 15.09 -3.89 -19.47
N LYS A 140 16.11 -4.39 -18.77
CA LYS A 140 17.51 -4.31 -19.23
C LYS A 140 17.90 -5.48 -20.12
N TYR A 141 17.50 -6.69 -19.74
CA TYR A 141 17.88 -7.93 -20.42
C TYR A 141 16.72 -8.56 -21.20
N GLN A 142 15.52 -7.99 -21.19
CA GLN A 142 14.35 -8.56 -21.88
C GLN A 142 13.98 -9.97 -21.42
N ILE A 143 14.47 -10.41 -20.26
CA ILE A 143 14.14 -11.69 -19.64
C ILE A 143 12.82 -11.51 -18.88
N VAL A 144 11.80 -12.29 -19.21
CA VAL A 144 10.43 -12.08 -18.72
C VAL A 144 9.95 -13.21 -17.82
N SER A 145 9.20 -12.85 -16.78
CA SER A 145 8.44 -13.82 -15.99
C SER A 145 7.19 -14.25 -16.76
N LEU A 146 7.04 -15.56 -16.98
CA LEU A 146 5.88 -16.16 -17.62
C LEU A 146 4.85 -16.62 -16.58
N HIS A 147 5.33 -17.22 -15.50
CA HIS A 147 4.50 -17.72 -14.41
C HIS A 147 5.23 -17.59 -13.08
N GLU A 148 4.50 -17.23 -12.03
CA GLU A 148 5.04 -17.05 -10.68
C GLU A 148 4.17 -17.82 -9.68
N SER A 149 4.78 -18.76 -8.97
CA SER A 149 4.16 -19.46 -7.84
C SER A 149 4.76 -18.97 -6.51
N ASN A 150 4.30 -19.52 -5.39
CA ASN A 150 4.90 -19.26 -4.08
C ASN A 150 6.36 -19.76 -3.97
N TYR A 151 6.78 -20.68 -4.84
CA TYR A 151 8.05 -21.40 -4.70
C TYR A 151 9.01 -21.18 -5.87
N HIS A 152 8.51 -20.84 -7.05
CA HIS A 152 9.33 -20.72 -8.25
C HIS A 152 8.77 -19.67 -9.21
N VAL A 153 9.62 -19.24 -10.14
CA VAL A 153 9.28 -18.38 -11.26
C VAL A 153 9.74 -19.08 -12.54
N GLN A 154 8.87 -19.16 -13.53
CA GLN A 154 9.24 -19.56 -14.88
C GLN A 154 9.60 -18.30 -15.65
N ILE A 155 10.82 -18.24 -16.18
CA ILE A 155 11.32 -17.12 -16.96
C ILE A 155 11.62 -17.54 -18.39
N PHE A 156 11.41 -16.64 -19.34
CA PHE A 156 11.90 -16.80 -20.71
C PHE A 156 13.15 -15.95 -20.89
N ILE A 157 14.22 -16.58 -21.40
CA ILE A 157 15.51 -15.97 -21.68
C ILE A 157 15.68 -15.93 -23.21
N PRO A 158 15.67 -14.73 -23.84
CA PRO A 158 15.92 -14.60 -25.27
C PRO A 158 17.27 -15.18 -25.67
N GLN A 159 17.37 -15.70 -26.89
CA GLN A 159 18.61 -16.29 -27.44
C GLN A 159 19.82 -15.34 -27.29
N THR A 160 19.62 -14.03 -27.47
CA THR A 160 20.68 -13.01 -27.34
C THR A 160 21.20 -12.82 -25.92
N GLN A 161 20.56 -13.43 -24.92
CA GLN A 161 20.82 -13.23 -23.49
C GLN A 161 21.19 -14.50 -22.73
N GLN A 162 21.11 -15.67 -23.38
CA GLN A 162 21.42 -16.98 -22.80
C GLN A 162 22.85 -17.09 -22.21
N SER A 163 23.78 -16.21 -22.60
CA SER A 163 25.14 -16.19 -22.04
C SER A 163 25.23 -15.62 -20.62
N HIS A 164 24.17 -14.97 -20.10
CA HIS A 164 24.20 -14.33 -18.79
C HIS A 164 23.80 -15.30 -17.68
N ASN A 165 24.53 -15.25 -16.56
CA ASN A 165 24.18 -16.01 -15.35
C ASN A 165 23.28 -15.15 -14.44
N ILE A 166 22.14 -15.71 -14.01
CA ILE A 166 21.18 -15.05 -13.11
C ILE A 166 21.82 -14.59 -11.79
N GLU A 167 22.77 -15.35 -11.24
CA GLU A 167 23.46 -15.00 -9.99
C GLU A 167 24.40 -13.81 -10.19
N GLU A 168 25.03 -13.68 -11.35
CA GLU A 168 25.85 -12.50 -11.70
C GLU A 168 24.96 -11.26 -11.93
N LEU A 169 23.83 -11.45 -12.61
CA LEU A 169 22.82 -10.40 -12.80
C LEU A 169 22.25 -9.91 -11.45
N TRP A 170 22.12 -10.80 -10.46
CA TRP A 170 21.73 -10.42 -9.11
C TRP A 170 22.76 -9.49 -8.44
N ILE A 171 24.05 -9.81 -8.53
CA ILE A 171 25.12 -8.96 -7.99
C ILE A 171 25.09 -7.58 -8.66
N GLU A 172 24.92 -7.55 -9.98
CA GLU A 172 24.80 -6.29 -10.71
C GLU A 172 23.59 -5.49 -10.23
N PHE A 173 22.43 -6.13 -10.11
CA PHE A 173 21.20 -5.51 -9.63
C PHE A 173 21.34 -4.91 -8.23
N ILE A 174 21.91 -5.67 -7.28
CA ILE A 174 22.09 -5.20 -5.90
C ILE A 174 23.03 -4.00 -5.86
N THR A 175 24.17 -4.08 -6.56
CA THR A 175 25.23 -3.07 -6.46
C THR A 175 24.98 -1.83 -7.30
N LYS A 176 24.47 -1.98 -8.53
CA LYS A 176 24.29 -0.88 -9.48
C LYS A 176 22.87 -0.31 -9.51
N VAL A 177 21.87 -1.03 -8.99
CA VAL A 177 20.47 -0.57 -9.00
C VAL A 177 19.98 -0.32 -7.58
N ILE A 178 19.71 -1.36 -6.79
CA ILE A 178 19.04 -1.22 -5.49
C ILE A 178 19.82 -0.32 -4.52
N PHE A 179 21.14 -0.54 -4.39
CA PHE A 179 22.00 0.18 -3.44
C PHE A 179 22.85 1.27 -4.11
N SER A 180 22.43 1.72 -5.29
CA SER A 180 22.93 2.95 -5.88
C SER A 180 22.13 4.16 -5.38
N ILE A 181 22.69 5.36 -5.48
CA ILE A 181 21.97 6.58 -5.07
C ILE A 181 20.69 6.73 -5.90
N TYR A 182 20.80 6.65 -7.23
CA TYR A 182 19.74 7.05 -8.14
C TYR A 182 19.04 5.91 -8.90
N GLY A 183 19.61 4.71 -8.87
CA GLY A 183 19.15 3.59 -9.69
C GLY A 183 19.67 3.67 -11.12
N ASP A 184 18.96 3.00 -12.03
CA ASP A 184 19.24 3.05 -13.46
C ASP A 184 18.18 3.92 -14.16
N PHE A 185 18.56 5.17 -14.45
CA PHE A 185 17.66 6.14 -15.08
C PHE A 185 17.25 5.74 -16.50
N GLN A 186 18.11 5.02 -17.23
CA GLN A 186 17.82 4.64 -18.62
C GLN A 186 16.61 3.71 -18.69
N TYR A 187 16.47 2.84 -17.69
CA TYR A 187 15.38 1.85 -17.59
C TYR A 187 14.36 2.19 -16.48
N GLN A 188 14.43 3.40 -15.93
CA GLN A 188 13.55 3.87 -14.85
C GLN A 188 13.51 2.89 -13.65
N LEU A 189 14.65 2.32 -13.28
CA LEU A 189 14.76 1.40 -12.15
C LEU A 189 15.20 2.17 -10.91
N SER A 190 14.37 2.11 -9.86
CA SER A 190 14.55 2.90 -8.64
C SER A 190 15.74 2.49 -7.78
N GLY A 191 16.55 3.48 -7.37
CA GLY A 191 17.61 3.35 -6.35
C GLY A 191 17.16 3.82 -4.96
N LEU A 192 18.12 4.18 -4.10
CA LEU A 192 17.86 4.59 -2.72
C LEU A 192 17.13 5.94 -2.59
N MET A 193 17.33 6.85 -3.55
CA MET A 193 16.59 8.13 -3.60
C MET A 193 15.08 7.91 -3.72
N GLN A 194 14.66 7.03 -4.61
CA GLN A 194 13.23 6.77 -4.86
C GLN A 194 12.61 5.79 -3.86
N THR A 195 13.44 5.02 -3.14
CA THR A 195 12.97 4.02 -2.16
C THR A 195 13.18 4.49 -0.72
N PHE A 196 14.41 4.40 -0.20
CA PHE A 196 14.75 4.72 1.19
C PHE A 196 14.41 6.17 1.57
N ILE A 197 14.80 7.14 0.75
CA ILE A 197 14.57 8.56 1.07
C ILE A 197 13.08 8.91 0.98
N THR A 198 12.41 8.51 -0.10
CA THR A 198 10.96 8.66 -0.22
C THR A 198 10.22 8.03 0.95
N MET A 199 10.63 6.83 1.38
CA MET A 199 10.04 6.15 2.51
C MET A 199 10.17 6.95 3.81
N LEU A 200 11.36 7.46 4.13
CA LEU A 200 11.58 8.27 5.34
C LEU A 200 10.82 9.60 5.31
N LYS A 201 10.58 10.16 4.11
CA LYS A 201 9.76 11.37 3.95
C LYS A 201 8.28 11.12 4.22
N SER A 202 7.82 9.90 3.95
CA SER A 202 6.39 9.54 3.89
C SER A 202 5.85 8.88 5.15
N VAL A 203 6.68 8.09 5.86
CA VAL A 203 6.20 7.25 6.97
C VAL A 203 7.03 7.51 8.24
N PRO A 204 6.39 7.91 9.36
CA PRO A 204 7.06 7.92 10.64
C PRO A 204 7.23 6.50 11.19
N LEU A 205 8.48 6.07 11.38
CA LEU A 205 8.83 4.73 11.88
C LEU A 205 8.83 4.67 13.41
N ALA A 206 9.02 5.80 14.09
CA ALA A 206 8.99 5.88 15.55
C ALA A 206 8.43 7.21 16.06
N GLY A 207 7.60 7.15 17.12
CA GLY A 207 7.02 8.35 17.72
C GLY A 207 8.00 9.21 18.55
N ARG A 208 9.06 8.63 19.11
CA ARG A 208 10.10 9.35 19.90
C ARG A 208 11.48 9.37 19.22
N GLY A 209 11.54 8.97 17.94
CA GLY A 209 12.77 8.74 17.20
C GLY A 209 13.61 7.56 17.71
N PHE A 210 14.58 7.10 16.92
CA PHE A 210 15.57 6.08 17.27
C PHE A 210 17.01 6.65 17.19
N SER A 211 18.03 5.84 17.52
CA SER A 211 19.45 6.24 17.41
C SER A 211 19.96 6.08 15.96
N THR A 212 21.25 6.30 15.73
CA THR A 212 21.89 5.97 14.44
C THR A 212 21.62 4.52 13.99
N LEU A 213 21.75 4.29 12.68
CA LEU A 213 21.35 3.04 12.04
C LEU A 213 22.52 2.07 12.03
N GLU A 214 22.43 1.04 12.86
CA GLU A 214 23.38 -0.07 12.87
C GLU A 214 23.02 -1.10 11.80
N ILE A 215 23.48 -0.86 10.57
CA ILE A 215 23.19 -1.71 9.40
C ILE A 215 24.48 -2.10 8.65
N PRO A 216 24.50 -3.27 7.97
CA PRO A 216 25.59 -3.63 7.08
C PRO A 216 25.62 -2.67 5.88
N ILE A 217 26.83 -2.23 5.53
CA ILE A 217 27.08 -1.39 4.35
C ILE A 217 27.68 -2.29 3.27
N ILE A 218 27.05 -2.37 2.10
CA ILE A 218 27.50 -3.22 1.00
C ILE A 218 27.98 -2.43 -0.23
N THR A 219 27.64 -1.13 -0.32
CA THR A 219 28.12 -0.24 -1.38
C THR A 219 28.55 1.11 -0.82
N ARG A 220 29.46 1.80 -1.54
CA ARG A 220 29.84 3.19 -1.22
C ARG A 220 28.68 4.16 -1.38
N ASP A 221 27.78 3.90 -2.32
CA ASP A 221 26.60 4.73 -2.56
C ASP A 221 25.59 4.65 -1.41
N GLN A 222 25.38 3.45 -0.85
CA GLN A 222 24.61 3.28 0.39
C GLN A 222 25.24 4.09 1.54
N ALA A 223 26.57 4.05 1.68
CA ALA A 223 27.29 4.81 2.69
C ALA A 223 27.08 6.32 2.53
N LYS A 224 27.16 6.85 1.30
CA LYS A 224 26.89 8.26 0.98
C LYS A 224 25.46 8.67 1.30
N VAL A 225 24.47 7.84 0.96
CA VAL A 225 23.05 8.14 1.27
C VAL A 225 22.83 8.20 2.78
N LEU A 226 23.41 7.28 3.54
CA LEU A 226 23.29 7.26 5.00
C LEU A 226 24.06 8.43 5.65
N ALA A 227 25.24 8.77 5.14
CA ALA A 227 25.98 9.96 5.58
C ALA A 227 25.21 11.26 5.26
N ALA A 228 24.58 11.35 4.09
CA ALA A 228 23.71 12.47 3.72
C ALA A 228 22.51 12.61 4.65
N PHE A 229 21.95 11.50 5.12
CA PHE A 229 20.87 11.51 6.12
C PHE A 229 21.34 12.13 7.43
N TYR A 230 22.54 11.78 7.91
CA TYR A 230 23.13 12.40 9.10
C TYR A 230 23.48 13.88 8.93
N LEU A 231 23.95 14.28 7.74
CA LEU A 231 24.15 15.69 7.42
C LEU A 231 22.83 16.47 7.46
N ALA A 232 21.74 15.92 6.92
CA ALA A 232 20.42 16.55 6.95
C ALA A 232 19.90 16.71 8.40
N ILE A 233 20.18 15.75 9.28
CA ILE A 233 19.86 15.85 10.71
C ILE A 233 20.68 16.97 11.37
N PHE A 234 21.97 17.09 11.02
CA PHE A 234 22.80 18.20 11.48
C PHE A 234 22.22 19.56 11.06
N GLU A 235 21.88 19.72 9.78
CA GLU A 235 21.29 20.94 9.24
C GLU A 235 19.97 21.28 9.94
N GLN A 236 19.11 20.30 10.18
CA GLN A 236 17.86 20.50 10.94
C GLN A 236 18.11 21.01 12.38
N VAL A 237 19.11 20.46 13.08
CA VAL A 237 19.44 20.89 14.44
C VAL A 237 20.03 22.31 14.43
N LYS A 238 20.89 22.62 13.45
CA LYS A 238 21.44 23.95 13.25
C LYS A 238 20.33 24.97 12.98
N ASP A 239 19.45 24.70 12.02
CA ASP A 239 18.28 25.54 11.70
C ASP A 239 17.39 25.78 12.94
N ARG A 240 17.21 24.76 13.79
CA ARG A 240 16.45 24.89 15.04
C ARG A 240 17.11 25.85 16.03
N GLN A 241 18.44 25.80 16.16
CA GLN A 241 19.20 26.71 17.03
C GLN A 241 19.16 28.15 16.49
N GLU A 242 19.36 28.33 15.19
CA GLU A 242 19.35 29.65 14.53
C GLU A 242 17.96 30.31 14.56
N LYS A 243 16.89 29.53 14.35
CA LYS A 243 15.51 30.03 14.51
C LYS A 243 15.23 30.50 15.93
N ARG A 244 15.67 29.72 16.93
CA ARG A 244 15.48 30.11 18.34
C ARG A 244 16.29 31.37 18.68
N GLU A 245 17.48 31.52 18.13
CA GLU A 245 18.30 32.72 18.30
C GLU A 245 17.64 33.95 17.65
N THR A 246 17.09 33.80 16.46
CA THR A 246 16.31 34.86 15.78
C THR A 246 15.10 35.27 16.61
N GLU A 247 14.36 34.31 17.18
CA GLU A 247 13.24 34.59 18.08
C GLU A 247 13.68 35.32 19.37
N ILE A 248 14.84 34.96 19.92
CA ILE A 248 15.43 35.65 21.09
C ILE A 248 15.73 37.11 20.75
N VAL A 249 16.35 37.37 19.59
CA VAL A 249 16.64 38.74 19.12
C VAL A 249 15.35 39.54 18.94
N GLN A 250 14.33 38.97 18.29
CA GLN A 250 13.03 39.62 18.11
C GLN A 250 12.34 39.94 19.45
N LEU A 251 12.41 39.03 20.43
CA LEU A 251 11.85 39.28 21.76
C LEU A 251 12.62 40.38 22.50
N ILE A 252 13.94 40.46 22.35
CA ILE A 252 14.76 41.55 22.90
C ILE A 252 14.37 42.90 22.27
N GLU A 253 14.19 42.94 20.95
CA GLU A 253 13.75 44.14 20.24
C GLU A 253 12.34 44.57 20.66
N GLN A 254 11.40 43.63 20.81
CA GLN A 254 10.04 43.89 21.29
C GLN A 254 10.01 44.48 22.71
N ILE A 255 10.87 43.99 23.61
CA ILE A 255 11.00 44.55 24.97
C ILE A 255 11.60 45.96 24.93
N LYS A 256 12.50 46.24 23.97
CA LYS A 256 13.11 47.56 23.79
C LYS A 256 12.18 48.58 23.14
N SER A 257 11.22 48.16 22.32
CA SER A 257 10.18 49.05 21.78
C SER A 257 9.13 49.33 22.87
N GLU A 258 9.01 50.59 23.30
CA GLU A 258 8.22 51.06 24.47
C GLU A 258 6.67 50.89 24.38
N GLU A 259 6.14 50.04 23.50
CA GLU A 259 4.68 49.90 23.24
C GLU A 259 3.98 48.76 24.01
N LEU A 260 4.70 48.00 24.85
CA LEU A 260 4.12 46.89 25.60
C LEU A 260 3.51 47.36 26.93
N ASN A 261 2.26 46.95 27.20
CA ASN A 261 1.67 47.13 28.54
C ASN A 261 2.41 46.24 29.57
N SER A 262 2.27 46.54 30.86
CA SER A 262 3.02 45.86 31.94
C SER A 262 2.84 44.33 31.98
N LYS A 263 1.66 43.84 31.61
CA LYS A 263 1.34 42.41 31.59
C LYS A 263 1.98 41.68 30.39
N ASP A 264 1.99 42.33 29.24
CA ASP A 264 2.60 41.80 28.02
C ASP A 264 4.13 41.86 28.10
N LEU A 265 4.69 42.87 28.77
CA LEU A 265 6.12 42.95 29.07
C LEU A 265 6.59 41.78 29.96
N GLU A 266 5.90 41.52 31.08
CA GLU A 266 6.23 40.39 31.97
C GLU A 266 6.09 39.02 31.25
N SER A 267 5.05 38.86 30.42
CA SER A 267 4.86 37.65 29.59
C SER A 267 6.00 37.45 28.58
N THR A 268 6.44 38.54 27.95
CA THR A 268 7.48 38.54 26.92
C THR A 268 8.87 38.30 27.53
N GLU A 269 9.17 38.92 28.68
CA GLU A 269 10.39 38.66 29.46
C GLU A 269 10.47 37.20 29.91
N LYS A 270 9.36 36.62 30.39
CA LYS A 270 9.31 35.21 30.78
C LYS A 270 9.55 34.27 29.59
N LYS A 271 8.99 34.59 28.42
CA LYS A 271 9.26 33.85 27.17
C LYS A 271 10.73 33.98 26.74
N LEU A 272 11.30 35.18 26.79
CA LEU A 272 12.70 35.44 26.46
C LEU A 272 13.63 34.62 27.35
N LYS A 273 13.46 34.70 28.68
CA LYS A 273 14.26 33.94 29.64
C LYS A 273 14.18 32.43 29.39
N SER A 274 12.97 31.91 29.16
CA SER A 274 12.77 30.49 28.85
C SER A 274 13.46 30.06 27.56
N LYS A 275 13.43 30.89 26.50
CA LYS A 275 14.11 30.63 25.22
C LYS A 275 15.63 30.67 25.36
N GLN A 276 16.18 31.66 26.08
CA GLN A 276 17.61 31.80 26.35
C GLN A 276 18.15 30.62 27.17
N GLU A 277 17.45 30.23 28.24
CA GLU A 277 17.81 29.05 29.05
C GLU A 277 17.80 27.76 28.22
N MET A 278 16.79 27.59 27.36
CA MET A 278 16.69 26.43 26.47
C MET A 278 17.82 26.40 25.43
N GLN A 279 18.14 27.55 24.82
CA GLN A 279 19.24 27.68 23.86
C GLN A 279 20.58 27.30 24.49
N ALA A 280 20.93 27.94 25.62
CA ALA A 280 22.18 27.69 26.31
C ALA A 280 22.30 26.23 26.77
N LYS A 281 21.21 25.67 27.32
CA LYS A 281 21.18 24.26 27.77
C LYS A 281 21.40 23.28 26.63
N GLU A 282 20.74 23.49 25.49
CA GLU A 282 20.85 22.60 24.34
C GLU A 282 22.21 22.74 23.64
N PHE A 283 22.72 23.97 23.48
CA PHE A 283 24.03 24.24 22.91
C PHE A 283 25.17 23.62 23.73
N ASN A 284 25.23 23.88 25.04
CA ASN A 284 26.26 23.31 25.92
C ASN A 284 26.21 21.77 25.90
N LYS A 285 25.01 21.20 25.89
CA LYS A 285 24.81 19.76 25.76
C LYS A 285 25.41 19.22 24.45
N TYR A 286 25.29 19.92 23.33
CA TYR A 286 25.91 19.46 22.09
C TYR A 286 27.43 19.62 22.09
N ARG A 287 27.93 20.78 22.53
CA ARG A 287 29.37 21.06 22.62
C ARG A 287 30.09 20.06 23.52
N ASP A 288 29.63 19.90 24.75
CA ASP A 288 30.33 19.10 25.76
C ASP A 288 30.37 17.61 25.38
N TYR A 289 29.27 17.07 24.80
CA TYR A 289 29.26 15.69 24.29
C TYR A 289 30.13 15.52 23.05
N PHE A 290 30.04 16.44 22.09
CA PHE A 290 30.81 16.36 20.85
C PHE A 290 32.32 16.42 21.13
N GLN A 291 32.76 17.43 21.89
CA GLN A 291 34.16 17.61 22.25
C GLN A 291 34.72 16.39 22.99
N LYS A 292 34.01 15.91 24.02
CA LYS A 292 34.43 14.75 24.81
C LYS A 292 34.56 13.47 23.98
N VAL A 293 33.59 13.20 23.10
CA VAL A 293 33.57 11.94 22.35
C VAL A 293 34.54 11.99 21.17
N LEU A 294 34.59 13.10 20.43
CA LEU A 294 35.48 13.21 19.28
C LEU A 294 36.95 13.25 19.70
N SER A 295 37.34 14.02 20.73
CA SER A 295 38.72 14.04 21.24
C SER A 295 39.21 12.64 21.61
N LYS A 296 38.43 11.93 22.44
CA LYS A 296 38.71 10.56 22.83
C LYS A 296 38.86 9.63 21.62
N LEU A 297 37.98 9.76 20.63
CA LEU A 297 38.02 8.92 19.43
C LEU A 297 39.26 9.22 18.58
N LEU A 298 39.65 10.50 18.42
CA LEU A 298 40.85 10.88 17.68
C LEU A 298 42.12 10.31 18.35
N ASP A 299 42.21 10.38 19.68
CA ASP A 299 43.33 9.80 20.43
C ASP A 299 43.39 8.27 20.29
N GLU A 300 42.24 7.58 20.36
CA GLU A 300 42.15 6.14 20.10
C GLU A 300 42.60 5.79 18.68
N GLN A 301 42.20 6.57 17.67
CA GLN A 301 42.61 6.35 16.28
C GLN A 301 44.10 6.62 16.06
N ARG A 302 44.69 7.65 16.69
CA ARG A 302 46.16 7.85 16.68
C ARG A 302 46.91 6.67 17.26
N ALA A 303 46.45 6.15 18.41
CA ALA A 303 47.06 5.00 19.05
C ALA A 303 47.00 3.75 18.14
N ILE A 304 45.88 3.54 17.45
CA ILE A 304 45.69 2.46 16.45
C ILE A 304 46.71 2.57 15.31
N TYR A 305 46.91 3.77 14.73
CA TYR A 305 47.89 3.96 13.66
C TYR A 305 49.34 3.78 14.14
N HIS A 306 49.67 4.23 15.36
CA HIS A 306 50.98 3.99 15.98
C HIS A 306 51.23 2.49 16.19
N GLU A 307 50.24 1.74 16.70
CA GLU A 307 50.34 0.29 16.87
C GLU A 307 50.48 -0.43 15.52
N ARG A 308 49.75 0.00 14.49
CA ARG A 308 49.87 -0.52 13.12
C ARG A 308 51.28 -0.33 12.57
N ARG A 309 51.87 0.87 12.70
CA ARG A 309 53.26 1.12 12.25
C ARG A 309 54.26 0.24 12.99
N ASN A 310 54.09 0.06 14.31
CA ASN A 310 54.94 -0.85 15.09
C ASN A 310 54.83 -2.31 14.62
N LEU A 311 53.63 -2.76 14.24
CA LEU A 311 53.43 -4.11 13.69
C LEU A 311 54.04 -4.25 12.28
N ASP A 312 53.95 -3.21 11.45
CA ASP A 312 54.58 -3.18 10.13
C ASP A 312 56.12 -3.25 10.25
N GLU A 313 56.71 -2.49 11.19
CA GLU A 313 58.14 -2.57 11.49
C GLU A 313 58.55 -3.95 12.01
N GLN A 314 57.72 -4.58 12.86
CA GLN A 314 57.98 -5.93 13.36
C GLN A 314 57.90 -6.97 12.23
N LEU A 315 56.90 -6.88 11.36
CA LEU A 315 56.75 -7.75 10.18
C LEU A 315 57.90 -7.59 9.18
N GLY A 316 58.52 -6.40 9.11
CA GLY A 316 59.68 -6.12 8.27
C GLY A 316 61.01 -6.70 8.78
N LYS A 317 61.07 -7.25 10.01
CA LYS A 317 62.31 -7.83 10.56
C LYS A 317 62.66 -9.16 9.90
N THR A 318 63.92 -9.31 9.51
CA THR A 318 64.47 -10.57 8.98
C THR A 318 64.62 -11.61 10.11
N GLY A 319 64.31 -12.88 9.82
CA GLY A 319 64.46 -13.99 10.80
C GLY A 319 63.18 -14.41 11.55
N LEU A 320 62.00 -13.89 11.18
CA LEU A 320 60.73 -14.33 11.75
C LEU A 320 60.35 -15.76 11.30
N SER A 321 59.88 -16.58 12.25
CA SER A 321 59.26 -17.86 11.92
C SER A 321 57.88 -17.67 11.26
N LYS A 322 57.44 -18.64 10.45
CA LYS A 322 56.09 -18.63 9.83
C LYS A 322 54.96 -18.44 10.85
N ALA A 323 55.11 -18.99 12.06
CA ALA A 323 54.14 -18.84 13.13
C ALA A 323 54.10 -17.40 13.70
N GLN A 324 55.25 -16.74 13.84
CA GLN A 324 55.32 -15.35 14.28
C GLN A 324 54.74 -14.39 13.24
N VAL A 325 55.04 -14.61 11.94
CA VAL A 325 54.44 -13.84 10.85
C VAL A 325 52.92 -13.97 10.86
N SER A 326 52.38 -15.19 10.96
CA SER A 326 50.92 -15.40 11.03
C SER A 326 50.27 -14.73 12.25
N LYS A 327 50.96 -14.74 13.41
CA LYS A 327 50.46 -14.08 14.63
C LYS A 327 50.43 -12.56 14.49
N LEU A 328 51.52 -11.96 14.01
CA LEU A 328 51.63 -10.51 13.79
C LEU A 328 50.64 -10.05 12.72
N GLN A 329 50.46 -10.83 11.65
CA GLN A 329 49.45 -10.55 10.64
C GLN A 329 48.04 -10.56 11.22
N LYS A 330 47.67 -11.57 12.03
CA LYS A 330 46.36 -11.59 12.70
C LYS A 330 46.15 -10.41 13.66
N GLN A 331 47.21 -9.94 14.31
CA GLN A 331 47.15 -8.75 15.17
C GLN A 331 46.95 -7.49 14.34
N LYS A 332 47.67 -7.36 13.22
CA LYS A 332 47.52 -6.27 12.26
C LYS A 332 46.11 -6.24 11.69
N ASP A 333 45.59 -7.37 11.20
CA ASP A 333 44.23 -7.49 10.67
C ASP A 333 43.18 -7.08 11.72
N LYS A 334 43.41 -7.43 12.99
CA LYS A 334 42.52 -7.04 14.10
C LYS A 334 42.52 -5.52 14.32
N ILE A 335 43.67 -4.85 14.30
CA ILE A 335 43.79 -3.40 14.52
C ILE A 335 43.31 -2.63 13.29
N GLU A 336 43.61 -3.09 12.08
CA GLU A 336 43.07 -2.52 10.83
C GLU A 336 41.54 -2.57 10.83
N SER A 337 40.95 -3.63 11.39
CA SER A 337 39.50 -3.70 11.57
C SER A 337 38.93 -2.67 12.57
N GLN A 338 39.75 -1.90 13.29
CA GLN A 338 39.30 -0.86 14.23
C GLN A 338 39.49 0.57 13.67
N ILE A 339 40.09 0.71 12.50
CA ILE A 339 40.29 2.01 11.85
C ILE A 339 38.94 2.56 11.37
N ILE A 340 38.68 3.82 11.70
CA ILE A 340 37.45 4.57 11.39
C ILE A 340 37.77 5.77 10.51
N PHE A 341 38.85 6.49 10.81
CA PHE A 341 39.29 7.68 10.06
C PHE A 341 40.56 7.42 9.28
N GLN A 342 40.73 8.16 8.19
CA GLN A 342 42.00 8.20 7.46
C GLN A 342 43.05 8.93 8.29
N GLU A 343 44.30 8.48 8.21
CA GLU A 343 45.40 8.99 9.04
C GLU A 343 45.56 10.51 8.93
N ASP A 344 45.60 11.04 7.70
CA ASP A 344 45.71 12.49 7.44
C ASP A 344 44.50 13.28 7.97
N SER A 345 43.33 12.64 8.02
CA SER A 345 42.10 13.28 8.49
C SER A 345 42.02 13.39 10.01
N ILE A 346 42.77 12.58 10.76
CA ILE A 346 42.81 12.66 12.22
C ILE A 346 43.40 13.99 12.68
N GLU A 347 44.55 14.38 12.12
CA GLU A 347 45.19 15.65 12.48
C GLU A 347 44.40 16.86 12.01
N GLU A 348 43.79 16.78 10.83
CA GLU A 348 42.89 17.82 10.34
C GLU A 348 41.68 18.01 11.27
N LYS A 349 41.03 16.92 11.69
CA LYS A 349 39.90 16.97 12.63
C LYS A 349 40.33 17.46 14.01
N GLN A 350 41.52 17.11 14.49
CA GLN A 350 42.03 17.67 15.74
C GLN A 350 42.15 19.19 15.64
N ARG A 351 42.79 19.69 14.58
CA ARG A 351 42.93 21.13 14.36
C ARG A 351 41.57 21.84 14.33
N PHE A 352 40.61 21.31 13.57
CA PHE A 352 39.27 21.92 13.53
C PHE A 352 38.52 21.83 14.85
N LEU A 353 38.74 20.80 15.66
CA LEU A 353 38.14 20.68 16.98
C LEU A 353 38.68 21.75 17.94
N GLU A 354 39.97 22.04 17.89
CA GLU A 354 40.62 23.10 18.67
C GLU A 354 40.17 24.48 18.21
N GLU A 355 40.17 24.73 16.91
CA GLU A 355 39.79 26.05 16.37
C GLU A 355 38.27 26.34 16.46
N SER A 356 37.44 25.38 16.83
CA SER A 356 35.99 25.56 17.05
C SER A 356 35.61 25.53 18.52
N ASP A 357 36.58 25.43 19.44
CA ASP A 357 36.34 25.29 20.88
C ASP A 357 35.30 24.20 21.21
N GLY A 358 35.35 23.07 20.49
CA GLY A 358 34.40 21.97 20.67
C GLY A 358 32.99 22.24 20.11
N ASN A 359 32.73 23.35 19.42
CA ASN A 359 31.45 23.67 18.82
C ASN A 359 31.20 22.82 17.55
N PRO A 360 30.23 21.87 17.56
CA PRO A 360 29.98 21.01 16.40
C PRO A 360 29.49 21.78 15.16
N PHE A 361 28.84 22.93 15.34
CA PHE A 361 28.33 23.72 14.22
C PHE A 361 29.47 24.41 13.46
N GLU A 362 30.38 25.08 14.17
CA GLU A 362 31.57 25.68 13.57
C GLU A 362 32.52 24.64 13.00
N PHE A 363 32.70 23.51 13.69
CA PHE A 363 33.51 22.38 13.22
C PHE A 363 33.07 21.93 11.82
N ILE A 364 31.77 21.70 11.63
CA ILE A 364 31.24 21.24 10.34
C ILE A 364 31.29 22.34 9.28
N GLU A 365 31.05 23.61 9.64
CA GLU A 365 31.18 24.71 8.66
C GLU A 365 32.60 24.88 8.14
N LYS A 366 33.62 24.68 9.00
CA LYS A 366 35.01 24.63 8.55
C LYS A 366 35.27 23.42 7.64
N GLN A 367 34.76 22.26 7.99
CA GLN A 367 34.88 21.04 7.17
C GLN A 367 34.13 21.12 5.83
N LYS A 368 33.04 21.90 5.71
CA LYS A 368 32.35 22.14 4.44
C LYS A 368 33.21 22.85 3.39
N GLN A 369 34.29 23.51 3.81
CA GLN A 369 35.27 24.11 2.89
C GLN A 369 36.16 23.06 2.22
N THR A 370 36.18 21.83 2.74
CA THR A 370 36.90 20.69 2.15
C THR A 370 36.03 19.94 1.12
N ASP A 371 36.63 19.02 0.37
CA ASP A 371 35.91 18.18 -0.60
C ASP A 371 35.12 17.02 0.05
N LEU A 372 35.31 16.75 1.35
CA LEU A 372 34.80 15.54 2.00
C LEU A 372 33.26 15.47 2.03
N LEU A 373 32.60 16.60 2.29
CA LEU A 373 31.14 16.68 2.42
C LEU A 373 30.43 16.97 1.08
N LYS A 374 31.14 17.45 0.06
CA LYS A 374 30.56 17.83 -1.25
C LYS A 374 29.69 16.72 -1.88
N PRO A 375 30.09 15.43 -1.86
CA PRO A 375 29.31 14.37 -2.48
C PRO A 375 27.92 14.13 -1.86
N ILE A 376 27.70 14.55 -0.61
CA ILE A 376 26.46 14.25 0.13
C ILE A 376 25.54 15.46 0.32
N GLN A 377 26.02 16.68 0.07
CA GLN A 377 25.24 17.92 0.24
C GLN A 377 23.95 17.95 -0.61
N ALA A 378 24.03 17.54 -1.88
CA ALA A 378 22.84 17.51 -2.75
C ALA A 378 21.80 16.48 -2.29
N ILE A 379 22.26 15.34 -1.77
CA ILE A 379 21.40 14.27 -1.26
C ILE A 379 20.73 14.71 0.06
N ALA A 380 21.47 15.38 0.95
CA ALA A 380 20.98 15.85 2.24
C ALA A 380 19.73 16.74 2.11
N LYS A 381 19.71 17.63 1.10
CA LYS A 381 18.57 18.50 0.80
C LYS A 381 17.28 17.76 0.43
N SER A 382 17.36 16.48 0.10
CA SER A 382 16.20 15.67 -0.29
C SER A 382 15.41 15.15 0.91
N PHE A 383 16.00 15.17 2.12
CA PHE A 383 15.32 14.77 3.35
C PHE A 383 14.46 15.91 3.90
N ASN A 384 13.21 15.60 4.25
CA ASN A 384 12.30 16.56 4.88
C ASN A 384 12.35 16.43 6.41
N LYS A 385 11.57 17.29 7.10
CA LYS A 385 11.41 17.26 8.55
C LYS A 385 10.96 15.89 9.08
N THR A 386 10.01 15.23 8.41
CA THR A 386 9.55 13.88 8.79
C THR A 386 10.69 12.87 8.83
N ALA A 387 11.60 12.93 7.85
CA ALA A 387 12.75 12.03 7.77
C ALA A 387 13.78 12.33 8.87
N THR A 388 14.14 13.60 9.09
CA THR A 388 15.17 13.98 10.07
C THR A 388 14.71 13.79 11.52
N GLU A 389 13.40 13.93 11.79
CA GLU A 389 12.80 13.64 13.11
C GLU A 389 12.72 12.14 13.45
N GLN A 390 13.05 11.24 12.51
CA GLN A 390 13.19 9.81 12.82
C GLN A 390 14.33 9.54 13.80
N ILE A 391 15.35 10.41 13.84
CA ILE A 391 16.45 10.32 14.79
C ILE A 391 16.21 11.28 15.94
N ASN A 392 16.39 10.81 17.18
CA ASN A 392 16.22 11.65 18.36
C ASN A 392 17.43 12.56 18.59
N SER A 393 17.63 13.52 17.69
CA SER A 393 18.74 14.49 17.71
C SER A 393 18.68 15.49 18.87
N THR A 394 17.58 15.54 19.63
CA THR A 394 17.52 16.33 20.88
C THR A 394 18.45 15.79 21.97
N ARG A 395 18.83 14.51 21.88
CA ARG A 395 19.84 13.86 22.72
C ARG A 395 21.24 14.16 22.18
N GLY A 396 22.11 14.68 23.05
CA GLY A 396 23.44 15.18 22.66
C GLY A 396 24.39 14.06 22.27
N ASP A 397 24.26 12.91 22.92
CA ASP A 397 24.96 11.68 22.59
C ASP A 397 24.54 11.15 21.20
N ILE A 398 23.25 11.11 20.89
CA ILE A 398 22.74 10.66 19.57
C ILE A 398 23.14 11.63 18.46
N PHE A 399 23.02 12.94 18.71
CA PHE A 399 23.46 13.97 17.76
C PHE A 399 24.95 13.85 17.43
N THR A 400 25.78 13.71 18.46
CA THR A 400 27.22 13.47 18.30
C THR A 400 27.48 12.18 17.51
N GLN A 401 26.76 11.10 17.82
CA GLN A 401 26.89 9.83 17.10
C GLN A 401 26.55 9.97 15.62
N CYS A 402 25.56 10.79 15.24
CA CYS A 402 25.24 11.05 13.83
C CYS A 402 26.44 11.68 13.10
N ILE A 403 27.11 12.65 13.72
CA ILE A 403 28.29 13.31 13.13
C ILE A 403 29.44 12.31 12.97
N LEU A 404 29.70 11.48 13.97
CA LEU A 404 30.78 10.48 13.91
C LEU A 404 30.49 9.40 12.87
N GLU A 405 29.26 8.89 12.81
CA GLU A 405 28.85 7.91 11.81
C GLU A 405 28.90 8.49 10.40
N MET A 406 28.55 9.77 10.21
CA MET A 406 28.71 10.45 8.92
C MET A 406 30.15 10.38 8.42
N TYR A 407 31.14 10.75 9.25
CA TYR A 407 32.56 10.69 8.85
C TYR A 407 33.04 9.25 8.64
N ARG A 408 32.69 8.32 9.52
CA ARG A 408 33.01 6.89 9.35
C ARG A 408 32.56 6.36 7.99
N LEU A 409 31.34 6.70 7.57
CA LEU A 409 30.75 6.24 6.32
C LEU A 409 31.41 6.87 5.08
N LEU A 410 31.93 8.10 5.19
CA LEU A 410 32.60 8.79 4.09
C LEU A 410 34.06 8.33 3.92
N GLU A 411 34.77 8.08 5.01
CA GLU A 411 36.22 7.85 4.98
C GLU A 411 36.61 6.37 4.91
N ASN A 412 36.02 5.54 5.76
CA ASN A 412 36.34 4.11 5.85
C ASN A 412 35.09 3.24 6.08
N PRO A 413 34.16 3.20 5.11
CA PRO A 413 33.02 2.30 5.20
C PRO A 413 33.51 0.85 5.08
N LYS A 414 33.31 0.07 6.15
CA LYS A 414 33.52 -1.39 6.11
C LYS A 414 32.44 -2.01 5.23
N LEU A 415 32.85 -2.49 4.05
CA LEU A 415 31.96 -3.15 3.11
C LEU A 415 31.77 -4.62 3.52
N GLU A 416 30.53 -4.97 3.79
CA GLU A 416 30.07 -6.31 4.13
C GLU A 416 29.73 -7.10 2.84
N THR A 417 29.51 -8.41 2.99
CA THR A 417 29.17 -9.28 1.88
C THR A 417 27.81 -8.94 1.28
N ILE A 418 27.75 -8.95 -0.06
CA ILE A 418 26.51 -8.80 -0.84
C ILE A 418 25.54 -9.94 -0.47
N PRO A 419 24.24 -9.66 -0.27
CA PRO A 419 23.26 -10.70 0.00
C PRO A 419 23.19 -11.72 -1.13
N GLU A 420 23.07 -13.00 -0.77
CA GLU A 420 22.86 -14.07 -1.74
C GLU A 420 21.57 -13.88 -2.57
N PRO A 421 21.51 -14.43 -3.80
CA PRO A 421 20.33 -14.37 -4.64
C PRO A 421 19.08 -14.94 -3.97
N LEU A 422 17.96 -14.22 -4.13
CA LEU A 422 16.63 -14.69 -3.72
C LEU A 422 15.99 -15.63 -4.75
N LEU A 423 16.45 -15.58 -6.01
CA LEU A 423 16.10 -16.52 -7.08
C LEU A 423 17.35 -17.31 -7.45
N THR A 424 17.26 -18.64 -7.45
CA THR A 424 18.39 -19.54 -7.75
C THR A 424 17.95 -20.66 -8.70
N ILE A 425 18.90 -21.20 -9.47
CA ILE A 425 18.64 -22.32 -10.39
C ILE A 425 18.35 -23.62 -9.61
N ASN A 426 18.95 -23.77 -8.42
CA ASN A 426 18.71 -24.89 -7.53
C ASN A 426 17.89 -24.46 -6.31
N PRO A 427 16.97 -25.29 -5.79
CA PRO A 427 16.18 -24.93 -4.61
C PRO A 427 17.07 -24.85 -3.36
N LYS A 428 16.90 -23.78 -2.56
CA LYS A 428 17.56 -23.65 -1.25
C LYS A 428 16.79 -24.43 -0.18
N ILE A 429 17.45 -25.40 0.45
CA ILE A 429 16.90 -26.16 1.56
C ILE A 429 17.35 -25.50 2.87
N LEU A 430 16.40 -25.01 3.67
CA LEU A 430 16.69 -24.48 5.00
C LEU A 430 16.83 -25.61 6.02
N ALA A 431 17.77 -25.45 6.96
CA ALA A 431 17.90 -26.35 8.10
C ALA A 431 16.64 -26.29 8.98
N ALA A 432 16.18 -27.45 9.45
CA ALA A 432 15.08 -27.52 10.40
C ALA A 432 15.49 -26.92 11.74
N ARG A 433 14.61 -26.11 12.34
CA ARG A 433 14.81 -25.60 13.71
C ARG A 433 14.77 -26.74 14.72
N THR A 434 15.60 -26.65 15.75
CA THR A 434 15.59 -27.59 16.86
C THR A 434 14.64 -27.09 17.97
N ALA A 435 14.08 -28.00 18.74
CA ALA A 435 13.20 -27.61 19.85
C ALA A 435 14.05 -26.99 20.97
N GLY A 436 13.72 -25.76 21.40
CA GLY A 436 14.43 -25.06 22.47
C GLY A 436 15.49 -24.04 22.02
N ASP A 437 15.51 -23.67 20.74
CA ASP A 437 16.49 -22.73 20.17
C ASP A 437 16.52 -21.37 20.89
N ASP A 438 17.72 -21.00 21.36
CA ASP A 438 18.00 -19.65 21.84
C ASP A 438 18.01 -18.68 20.64
N GLY A 439 17.55 -17.44 20.83
CA GLY A 439 17.41 -16.42 19.78
C GLY A 439 18.72 -15.93 19.11
N LYS A 440 19.82 -16.68 19.27
CA LYS A 440 21.15 -16.41 18.72
C LYS A 440 21.53 -17.33 17.56
N ASP A 441 20.93 -18.52 17.47
CA ASP A 441 21.37 -19.57 16.53
C ASP A 441 20.69 -19.47 15.17
N PHE A 442 19.61 -18.70 15.06
CA PHE A 442 18.84 -18.53 13.83
C PHE A 442 18.45 -17.08 13.60
N CYS A 443 18.42 -16.69 12.33
CA CYS A 443 17.91 -15.40 11.90
C CYS A 443 16.45 -15.26 12.30
N TYR A 444 16.13 -14.19 13.03
CA TYR A 444 14.77 -13.86 13.42
C TYR A 444 13.81 -13.77 12.22
N SER A 445 14.33 -13.27 11.09
CA SER A 445 13.57 -12.99 9.88
C SER A 445 13.42 -14.23 8.98
N CYS A 446 14.52 -14.73 8.39
CA CYS A 446 14.47 -15.82 7.41
C CYS A 446 14.67 -17.23 8.00
N GLY A 447 15.01 -17.35 9.28
CA GLY A 447 15.24 -18.66 9.92
C GLY A 447 16.51 -19.38 9.49
N VAL A 448 17.40 -18.77 8.71
CA VAL A 448 18.74 -19.32 8.40
C VAL A 448 19.60 -19.40 9.66
N THR A 449 20.41 -20.46 9.78
CA THR A 449 21.38 -20.63 10.87
C THR A 449 22.38 -19.47 10.90
N LEU A 450 22.55 -18.88 12.08
CA LEU A 450 23.57 -17.85 12.32
C LEU A 450 24.79 -18.52 12.94
N ASP A 451 25.98 -18.18 12.42
CA ASP A 451 27.20 -18.57 13.08
C ASP A 451 27.46 -17.61 14.26
N ALA A 452 27.46 -18.15 15.48
CA ALA A 452 27.67 -17.41 16.72
C ALA A 452 28.98 -16.59 16.74
N LYS A 453 29.98 -16.96 15.92
CA LYS A 453 31.26 -16.21 15.81
C LYS A 453 31.17 -14.99 14.91
N THR A 454 30.27 -15.00 13.92
CA THR A 454 30.16 -13.95 12.89
C THR A 454 28.89 -13.13 13.02
N VAL A 455 27.88 -13.60 13.75
CA VAL A 455 26.64 -12.89 13.99
C VAL A 455 26.87 -11.63 14.82
N ARG A 456 26.52 -10.47 14.26
CA ARG A 456 26.70 -9.16 14.89
C ARG A 456 25.43 -8.31 14.89
N TRP A 457 24.54 -8.55 13.94
CA TRP A 457 23.39 -7.69 13.71
C TRP A 457 22.22 -8.07 14.60
N ARG A 458 21.63 -7.05 15.21
CA ARG A 458 20.38 -7.18 15.96
C ARG A 458 19.27 -6.44 15.22
N VAL A 459 18.07 -6.95 15.37
CA VAL A 459 16.87 -6.37 14.78
C VAL A 459 16.68 -4.93 15.32
N ALA A 460 16.64 -3.95 14.40
CA ALA A 460 16.45 -2.54 14.72
C ALA A 460 15.02 -2.10 14.46
N ARG A 461 14.54 -1.06 15.16
CA ARG A 461 13.19 -0.50 14.96
C ARG A 461 12.96 0.07 13.55
N PHE A 462 14.03 0.56 12.92
CA PHE A 462 14.02 0.94 11.51
C PHE A 462 13.75 -0.25 10.57
N MET A 463 14.19 -1.45 10.97
CA MET A 463 14.00 -2.64 10.17
C MET A 463 12.62 -3.23 10.43
N PHE A 464 12.17 -3.33 11.70
CA PHE A 464 10.93 -4.01 12.10
C PHE A 464 10.18 -3.24 13.20
N GLU A 465 8.84 -3.27 13.16
CA GLU A 465 7.95 -2.47 14.01
C GLU A 465 8.19 -2.64 15.53
N ARG A 466 8.33 -3.90 16.00
CA ARG A 466 8.55 -4.24 17.41
C ARG A 466 9.59 -5.35 17.54
N PRO A 467 10.88 -5.00 17.62
CA PRO A 467 11.96 -5.98 17.60
C PRO A 467 12.21 -6.55 19.00
N SER A 468 11.22 -7.20 19.62
CA SER A 468 11.43 -7.84 20.93
C SER A 468 11.00 -9.30 20.92
N GLN A 469 11.87 -10.13 21.48
CA GLN A 469 11.58 -11.54 21.75
C GLN A 469 11.65 -11.76 23.25
N ARG A 470 10.56 -12.27 23.83
CA ARG A 470 10.55 -12.72 25.22
C ARG A 470 11.40 -13.99 25.32
N ARG A 471 12.41 -13.97 26.20
CA ARG A 471 13.23 -15.16 26.45
C ARG A 471 12.39 -16.18 27.22
N GLN A 472 12.46 -17.45 26.83
CA GLN A 472 11.73 -18.52 27.54
C GLN A 472 12.23 -18.69 28.98
N SER A 473 13.49 -18.31 29.25
CA SER A 473 14.17 -18.47 30.54
C SER A 473 14.31 -17.18 31.36
N SER A 474 13.83 -16.02 30.89
CA SER A 474 13.89 -14.78 31.68
C SER A 474 12.68 -13.88 31.43
N SER A 475 12.36 -13.04 32.43
CA SER A 475 11.32 -12.01 32.34
C SER A 475 11.72 -10.80 31.47
N SER A 476 12.97 -10.75 31.00
CA SER A 476 13.51 -9.68 30.16
C SER A 476 13.29 -9.93 28.67
N GLU A 477 12.90 -8.88 27.95
CA GLU A 477 12.87 -8.84 26.48
C GLU A 477 14.24 -8.40 25.94
N ASP A 478 14.74 -9.08 24.89
CA ASP A 478 15.95 -8.65 24.18
C ASP A 478 15.66 -8.54 22.68
N ARG A 479 16.50 -7.79 21.97
CA ARG A 479 16.45 -7.67 20.51
C ARG A 479 17.05 -8.92 19.88
N PRO A 480 16.30 -9.66 19.04
CA PRO A 480 16.78 -10.89 18.44
C PRO A 480 17.85 -10.60 17.37
N PHE A 481 18.62 -11.63 17.01
CA PHE A 481 19.66 -11.54 15.99
C PHE A 481 19.09 -11.71 14.57
N ILE A 482 19.75 -11.07 13.60
CA ILE A 482 19.37 -11.10 12.18
C ILE A 482 20.61 -11.33 11.30
N CYS A 483 20.45 -12.03 10.18
CA CYS A 483 21.54 -12.19 9.22
C CYS A 483 21.80 -10.89 8.43
N SER A 484 23.01 -10.74 7.90
CA SER A 484 23.40 -9.58 7.09
C SER A 484 22.45 -9.38 5.90
N SER A 485 22.05 -10.46 5.22
CA SER A 485 21.16 -10.37 4.05
C SER A 485 19.79 -9.77 4.38
N CYS A 486 19.09 -10.29 5.40
CA CYS A 486 17.79 -9.75 5.80
C CYS A 486 17.90 -8.30 6.29
N SER A 487 18.98 -7.96 6.98
CA SER A 487 19.25 -6.60 7.46
C SER A 487 19.43 -5.62 6.30
N VAL A 488 20.29 -5.96 5.33
CA VAL A 488 20.56 -5.17 4.12
C VAL A 488 19.32 -5.00 3.27
N LEU A 489 18.63 -6.10 2.93
CA LEU A 489 17.42 -6.01 2.09
C LEU A 489 16.33 -5.18 2.76
N SER A 490 16.17 -5.29 4.08
CA SER A 490 15.20 -4.48 4.83
C SER A 490 15.51 -2.98 4.75
N PHE A 491 16.77 -2.59 4.58
CA PHE A 491 17.15 -1.18 4.40
C PHE A 491 16.64 -0.60 3.08
N ALA A 492 16.78 -1.36 1.99
CA ALA A 492 16.39 -0.90 0.66
C ALA A 492 14.91 -1.13 0.33
N SER A 493 14.16 -1.77 1.23
CA SER A 493 12.72 -1.96 1.08
C SER A 493 11.99 -0.62 1.16
N PRO A 494 11.21 -0.24 0.12
CA PRO A 494 10.32 0.91 0.19
C PRO A 494 9.09 0.65 1.07
N LEU A 495 8.79 -0.61 1.39
CA LEU A 495 7.65 -1.01 2.21
C LEU A 495 8.09 -1.16 3.67
N LYS A 496 7.48 -0.36 4.56
CA LYS A 496 7.73 -0.41 6.00
C LYS A 496 6.44 -0.65 6.78
N VAL A 497 6.48 -1.70 7.59
CA VAL A 497 5.44 -2.06 8.55
C VAL A 497 5.66 -1.24 9.81
N THR A 498 4.67 -0.44 10.15
CA THR A 498 4.57 0.36 11.37
C THR A 498 3.18 0.20 11.98
N ASP A 499 3.01 0.61 13.24
CA ASP A 499 1.71 0.62 13.92
C ASP A 499 0.64 1.43 13.16
N ASP A 500 1.07 2.32 12.27
CA ASP A 500 0.21 3.22 11.49
C ASP A 500 0.17 2.82 10.00
N SER A 501 0.90 1.80 9.58
CA SER A 501 0.94 1.33 8.19
C SER A 501 -0.23 0.40 7.86
N ILE A 502 -0.78 0.57 6.65
CA ILE A 502 -1.77 -0.32 6.05
C ILE A 502 -1.16 -0.86 4.77
N ILE A 503 -0.82 -2.14 4.77
CA ILE A 503 -0.21 -2.79 3.61
C ILE A 503 -1.28 -3.55 2.84
N LEU A 504 -1.47 -3.20 1.57
CA LEU A 504 -2.42 -3.84 0.67
C LEU A 504 -1.66 -4.48 -0.48
N ARG A 505 -2.02 -5.73 -0.81
CA ARG A 505 -1.66 -6.40 -2.06
C ARG A 505 -2.81 -6.25 -3.05
N LEU A 506 -2.51 -5.87 -4.29
CA LEU A 506 -3.47 -5.86 -5.38
C LEU A 506 -3.28 -7.11 -6.25
N GLU A 507 -4.38 -7.77 -6.56
CA GLU A 507 -4.47 -8.90 -7.48
C GLU A 507 -5.44 -8.54 -8.61
N SER A 508 -5.26 -9.12 -9.80
CA SER A 508 -6.26 -8.98 -10.87
C SER A 508 -7.52 -9.76 -10.51
N GLN A 509 -8.71 -9.23 -10.77
CA GLN A 509 -9.95 -10.02 -10.67
C GLN A 509 -10.18 -10.91 -11.88
N ASP A 510 -9.74 -10.46 -13.06
CA ASP A 510 -9.85 -11.22 -14.30
C ASP A 510 -8.49 -11.88 -14.63
N ASP A 511 -8.51 -13.16 -15.00
CA ASP A 511 -7.33 -13.85 -15.52
C ASP A 511 -6.96 -13.38 -16.93
N ARG A 512 -7.77 -12.50 -17.56
CA ARG A 512 -7.39 -11.75 -18.76
C ARG A 512 -6.23 -10.80 -18.46
N GLY A 513 -5.01 -11.24 -18.73
CA GLY A 513 -3.70 -10.60 -18.47
C GLY A 513 -3.53 -9.08 -18.52
N VAL A 514 -4.34 -8.33 -19.28
CA VAL A 514 -4.20 -6.87 -19.42
C VAL A 514 -4.25 -6.15 -18.08
N THR A 515 -5.17 -6.53 -17.20
CA THR A 515 -5.35 -5.91 -15.88
C THR A 515 -4.17 -6.21 -14.97
N LYS A 516 -3.63 -7.44 -15.00
CA LYS A 516 -2.42 -7.84 -14.25
C LYS A 516 -1.21 -6.98 -14.62
N VAL A 517 -1.01 -6.71 -15.90
CA VAL A 517 0.09 -5.88 -16.42
C VAL A 517 -0.07 -4.40 -15.98
N LYS A 518 -1.30 -3.92 -15.81
CA LYS A 518 -1.60 -2.53 -15.42
C LYS A 518 -1.46 -2.24 -13.92
N ILE A 519 -1.41 -3.26 -13.04
CA ILE A 519 -1.34 -3.05 -11.58
C ILE A 519 -0.14 -2.16 -11.21
N LYS A 520 1.05 -2.51 -11.70
CA LYS A 520 2.30 -1.78 -11.37
C LYS A 520 2.24 -0.32 -11.85
N ASP A 521 1.72 -0.09 -13.05
CA ASP A 521 1.56 1.27 -13.61
C ASP A 521 0.54 2.09 -12.82
N TYR A 522 -0.57 1.48 -12.43
CA TYR A 522 -1.61 2.14 -11.66
C TYR A 522 -1.12 2.54 -10.26
N LEU A 523 -0.44 1.63 -9.57
CA LEU A 523 0.16 1.89 -8.26
C LEU A 523 1.20 3.00 -8.33
N ARG A 524 2.03 3.04 -9.37
CA ARG A 524 2.99 4.14 -9.60
C ARG A 524 2.32 5.49 -9.78
N MET A 525 1.20 5.53 -10.52
CA MET A 525 0.44 6.76 -10.72
C MET A 525 -0.13 7.30 -9.41
N LEU A 526 -0.63 6.42 -8.53
CA LEU A 526 -1.14 6.81 -7.21
C LEU A 526 -0.06 7.35 -6.28
N THR A 527 1.12 6.71 -6.25
CA THR A 527 2.23 7.17 -5.41
C THR A 527 2.80 8.53 -5.80
N ASN A 528 2.54 9.00 -7.03
CA ASN A 528 2.95 10.33 -7.46
C ASN A 528 1.97 11.44 -7.01
N LYS A 529 0.73 11.08 -6.64
CA LYS A 529 -0.32 12.02 -6.22
C LYS A 529 -0.50 12.11 -4.71
N GLU A 530 -0.19 11.04 -3.99
CA GLU A 530 -0.36 10.93 -2.55
C GLU A 530 0.95 10.45 -1.89
N VAL A 531 1.10 10.62 -0.57
CA VAL A 531 2.28 10.22 0.22
C VAL A 531 2.31 8.69 0.43
N HIS A 532 1.98 7.93 -0.60
CA HIS A 532 1.89 6.48 -0.60
C HIS A 532 3.17 5.87 -1.14
N LEU A 533 3.53 4.70 -0.63
CA LEU A 533 4.70 3.95 -1.08
C LEU A 533 4.20 2.69 -1.79
N SER A 534 4.80 2.34 -2.93
CA SER A 534 4.45 1.13 -3.66
C SER A 534 5.68 0.32 -4.03
N SER A 535 5.49 -0.99 -4.14
CA SER A 535 6.49 -1.88 -4.69
C SER A 535 5.84 -3.15 -5.22
N GLY A 536 6.08 -3.47 -6.48
CA GLY A 536 5.42 -4.60 -7.12
C GLY A 536 3.91 -4.43 -7.10
N CYS A 537 3.21 -5.44 -6.58
CA CYS A 537 1.76 -5.44 -6.39
C CYS A 537 1.31 -4.86 -5.02
N TYR A 538 2.24 -4.34 -4.22
CA TYR A 538 1.97 -3.81 -2.89
C TYR A 538 1.88 -2.29 -2.87
N ILE A 539 0.97 -1.78 -2.03
CA ILE A 539 0.90 -0.38 -1.63
C ILE A 539 0.86 -0.28 -0.10
N ALA A 540 1.70 0.60 0.45
CA ALA A 540 1.73 0.97 1.85
C ALA A 540 1.09 2.35 2.02
N LEU A 541 -0.04 2.37 2.73
CA LEU A 541 -0.78 3.58 3.08
C LEU A 541 -0.48 3.93 4.54
N THR A 542 -0.27 5.21 4.82
CA THR A 542 -0.10 5.72 6.18
C THR A 542 -1.48 6.07 6.75
N SER A 543 -1.79 5.59 7.95
CA SER A 543 -3.00 5.98 8.66
C SER A 543 -3.02 7.47 8.90
N GLU A 544 -4.14 8.09 8.55
CA GLU A 544 -4.40 9.48 8.87
C GLU A 544 -4.45 9.71 10.38
N LYS A 545 -4.03 10.91 10.80
CA LYS A 545 -4.00 11.34 12.20
C LYS A 545 -4.74 12.65 12.37
N THR A 546 -5.42 12.80 13.50
CA THR A 546 -6.02 14.09 13.89
C THR A 546 -4.93 15.10 14.26
N ILE A 547 -5.29 16.37 14.37
CA ILE A 547 -4.41 17.43 14.90
C ILE A 547 -3.91 17.09 16.33
N THR A 548 -4.71 16.35 17.11
CA THR A 548 -4.34 15.87 18.46
C THR A 548 -3.43 14.64 18.45
N GLY A 549 -3.19 14.02 17.29
CA GLY A 549 -2.32 12.85 17.11
C GLY A 549 -3.03 11.50 17.21
N ASP A 550 -4.35 11.47 17.34
CA ASP A 550 -5.12 10.23 17.34
C ASP A 550 -5.05 9.56 15.97
N THR A 551 -4.74 8.26 15.95
CA THR A 551 -4.58 7.49 14.71
C THR A 551 -5.88 6.83 14.29
N ALA A 552 -6.35 7.12 13.07
CA ALA A 552 -7.63 6.65 12.55
C ALA A 552 -7.73 5.12 12.50
N SER A 553 -6.68 4.42 12.03
CA SER A 553 -6.65 2.95 11.95
C SER A 553 -6.83 2.27 13.32
N LYS A 554 -6.32 2.88 14.40
CA LYS A 554 -6.44 2.35 15.76
C LYS A 554 -7.83 2.56 16.34
N LYS A 555 -8.48 3.71 16.10
CA LYS A 555 -9.83 3.98 16.64
C LYS A 555 -10.96 3.34 15.83
N LEU A 556 -10.86 3.29 14.50
CA LEU A 556 -11.86 2.63 13.66
C LEU A 556 -11.70 1.10 13.65
N GLY A 557 -10.46 0.63 13.85
CA GLY A 557 -10.04 -0.73 13.56
C GLY A 557 -9.34 -0.78 12.19
N GLN A 558 -8.22 -1.48 12.12
CA GLN A 558 -7.34 -1.48 10.93
C GLN A 558 -8.07 -1.96 9.66
N PHE A 559 -8.96 -2.95 9.80
CA PHE A 559 -9.74 -3.50 8.68
C PHE A 559 -10.80 -2.52 8.18
N GLN A 560 -11.54 -1.86 9.10
CA GLN A 560 -12.52 -0.84 8.74
C GLN A 560 -11.85 0.40 8.13
N TYR A 561 -10.71 0.82 8.68
CA TYR A 561 -9.91 1.91 8.10
C TYR A 561 -9.41 1.55 6.71
N ALA A 562 -8.91 0.32 6.49
CA ALA A 562 -8.47 -0.13 5.17
C ALA A 562 -9.61 -0.08 4.13
N LEU A 563 -10.82 -0.53 4.49
CA LEU A 563 -12.00 -0.41 3.62
C LEU A 563 -12.33 1.06 3.29
N ALA A 564 -12.38 1.93 4.30
CA ALA A 564 -12.65 3.36 4.11
C ALA A 564 -11.60 4.01 3.19
N LYS A 565 -10.32 3.73 3.45
CA LYS A 565 -9.20 4.35 2.76
C LYS A 565 -9.09 3.88 1.31
N VAL A 566 -9.33 2.59 1.04
CA VAL A 566 -9.39 2.07 -0.32
C VAL A 566 -10.56 2.69 -1.09
N ALA A 567 -11.75 2.71 -0.49
CA ALA A 567 -12.92 3.33 -1.11
C ALA A 567 -12.74 4.83 -1.40
N SER A 568 -12.00 5.56 -0.56
CA SER A 568 -11.73 6.99 -0.76
C SER A 568 -10.70 7.30 -1.85
N ILE A 569 -9.69 6.44 -2.04
CA ILE A 569 -8.58 6.70 -2.97
C ILE A 569 -8.89 6.16 -4.36
N PHE A 570 -9.45 4.95 -4.43
CA PHE A 570 -9.58 4.24 -5.68
C PHE A 570 -10.91 4.55 -6.38
N PRO A 571 -10.91 4.77 -7.70
CA PRO A 571 -12.12 4.94 -8.49
C PRO A 571 -12.88 3.60 -8.63
N LEU A 572 -14.16 3.67 -9.01
CA LEU A 572 -15.03 2.49 -9.06
C LEU A 572 -14.52 1.43 -10.05
N GLU A 573 -13.94 1.85 -11.18
CA GLU A 573 -13.38 0.94 -12.19
C GLU A 573 -12.27 0.08 -11.60
N VAL A 574 -11.42 0.68 -10.77
CA VAL A 574 -10.29 -0.02 -10.14
C VAL A 574 -10.74 -0.96 -9.03
N ILE A 575 -11.78 -0.57 -8.26
CA ILE A 575 -12.37 -1.45 -7.24
C ILE A 575 -12.99 -2.71 -7.88
N LYS A 576 -13.44 -2.60 -9.14
CA LYS A 576 -13.96 -3.72 -9.94
C LYS A 576 -12.84 -4.53 -10.59
N ASP A 577 -11.83 -3.89 -11.15
CA ASP A 577 -10.77 -4.59 -11.90
C ASP A 577 -9.79 -5.34 -10.98
N PHE A 578 -9.63 -4.88 -9.73
CA PHE A 578 -8.65 -5.43 -8.80
C PHE A 578 -9.27 -5.98 -7.51
N LYS A 579 -8.63 -7.01 -6.98
CA LYS A 579 -8.89 -7.57 -5.66
C LYS A 579 -7.85 -7.02 -4.69
N PHE A 580 -8.33 -6.50 -3.57
CA PHE A 580 -7.50 -5.88 -2.54
C PHE A 580 -7.35 -6.82 -1.36
N VAL A 581 -6.11 -7.10 -0.95
CA VAL A 581 -5.81 -8.01 0.15
C VAL A 581 -4.99 -7.27 1.21
N LEU A 582 -5.57 -7.05 2.38
CA LEU A 582 -4.91 -6.49 3.54
C LEU A 582 -3.93 -7.50 4.15
N GLN A 583 -2.67 -7.12 4.23
CA GLN A 583 -1.60 -7.93 4.81
C GLN A 583 -1.45 -7.61 6.30
N LEU A 584 -1.60 -8.62 7.15
CA LEU A 584 -1.38 -8.57 8.60
C LEU A 584 -0.29 -9.58 8.97
N GLN A 585 0.32 -9.44 10.16
CA GLN A 585 1.51 -10.21 10.55
C GLN A 585 1.40 -11.74 10.33
N ARG A 586 0.20 -12.30 10.48
CA ARG A 586 -0.04 -13.76 10.39
C ARG A 586 -1.24 -14.13 9.53
N THR A 587 -1.97 -13.15 9.01
CA THR A 587 -3.21 -13.37 8.31
C THR A 587 -3.34 -12.37 7.16
N GLU A 588 -4.04 -12.79 6.13
CA GLU A 588 -4.41 -11.93 5.02
C GLU A 588 -5.93 -11.78 5.05
N LYS A 589 -6.44 -10.58 4.77
CA LYS A 589 -7.89 -10.32 4.69
C LYS A 589 -8.24 -9.71 3.36
N VAL A 590 -9.10 -10.37 2.60
CA VAL A 590 -9.64 -9.82 1.36
C VAL A 590 -10.61 -8.70 1.70
N LEU A 591 -10.42 -7.54 1.07
CA LEU A 591 -11.38 -6.44 1.07
C LEU A 591 -12.39 -6.71 -0.05
N VAL A 592 -13.61 -7.09 0.31
CA VAL A 592 -14.61 -7.55 -0.65
C VAL A 592 -15.08 -6.40 -1.54
N SER A 593 -15.04 -6.57 -2.87
CA SER A 593 -15.34 -5.49 -3.82
C SER A 593 -16.75 -4.94 -3.70
N ARG A 594 -17.79 -5.78 -3.49
CA ARG A 594 -19.15 -5.26 -3.23
C ARG A 594 -19.20 -4.31 -2.03
N GLN A 595 -18.43 -4.60 -0.98
CA GLN A 595 -18.37 -3.75 0.21
C GLN A 595 -17.65 -2.43 -0.11
N LEU A 596 -16.52 -2.49 -0.83
CA LEU A 596 -15.77 -1.31 -1.26
C LEU A 596 -16.61 -0.38 -2.16
N ILE A 597 -17.35 -0.95 -3.12
CA ILE A 597 -18.26 -0.20 -4.01
C ILE A 597 -19.30 0.56 -3.19
N PHE A 598 -19.95 -0.12 -2.25
CA PHE A 598 -20.98 0.50 -1.42
C PHE A 598 -20.40 1.58 -0.50
N ILE A 599 -19.26 1.32 0.15
CA ILE A 599 -18.56 2.29 1.01
C ILE A 599 -18.12 3.52 0.21
N LYS A 600 -17.67 3.36 -1.03
CA LYS A 600 -17.31 4.49 -1.90
C LYS A 600 -18.52 5.38 -2.18
N GLY A 601 -19.67 4.79 -2.49
CA GLY A 601 -20.92 5.55 -2.63
C GLY A 601 -21.35 6.25 -1.35
N LEU A 602 -21.16 5.63 -0.19
CA LEU A 602 -21.43 6.27 1.10
C LEU A 602 -20.49 7.46 1.36
N ILE A 603 -19.21 7.33 1.02
CA ILE A 603 -18.21 8.40 1.20
C ILE A 603 -18.52 9.57 0.28
N GLU A 604 -18.64 9.34 -1.02
CA GLU A 604 -18.83 10.40 -2.01
C GLU A 604 -20.27 10.95 -2.00
N GLY A 605 -21.27 10.08 -1.84
CA GLY A 605 -22.68 10.46 -1.84
C GLY A 605 -23.12 11.28 -0.63
N TYR A 606 -22.40 11.19 0.49
CA TYR A 606 -22.64 11.98 1.71
C TYR A 606 -21.50 12.95 2.06
N ASP A 607 -20.51 13.12 1.17
CA ASP A 607 -19.31 13.94 1.39
C ASP A 607 -18.62 13.65 2.74
N GLN A 608 -18.42 12.36 3.04
CA GLN A 608 -17.79 11.92 4.28
C GLN A 608 -16.28 11.88 4.14
N SER A 609 -15.58 12.31 5.19
CA SER A 609 -14.15 12.10 5.35
C SER A 609 -13.87 11.17 6.54
N ILE A 610 -12.72 10.50 6.50
CA ILE A 610 -12.25 9.65 7.62
C ILE A 610 -11.94 10.53 8.85
N ILE A 611 -11.37 11.71 8.62
CA ILE A 611 -11.15 12.72 9.65
C ILE A 611 -12.01 13.96 9.37
N VAL A 612 -12.89 14.28 10.30
CA VAL A 612 -13.79 15.43 10.23
C VAL A 612 -13.01 16.69 10.60
N SER A 613 -12.89 17.61 9.65
CA SER A 613 -12.24 18.93 9.85
C SER A 613 -10.84 18.86 10.48
N GLY A 614 -10.10 17.77 10.29
CA GLY A 614 -8.79 17.52 10.89
C GLY A 614 -8.79 17.21 12.40
N LYS A 615 -9.95 17.25 13.07
CA LYS A 615 -10.03 17.19 14.54
C LYS A 615 -10.43 15.82 15.06
N ASP A 616 -11.48 15.23 14.50
CA ASP A 616 -12.11 14.04 15.05
C ASP A 616 -12.19 12.91 14.01
N ILE A 617 -12.02 11.69 14.49
CA ILE A 617 -12.17 10.48 13.65
C ILE A 617 -13.66 10.20 13.48
N ASN A 618 -14.11 10.00 12.23
CA ASN A 618 -15.51 9.82 11.90
C ASN A 618 -16.04 8.43 12.32
N LEU A 619 -16.47 8.31 13.58
CA LEU A 619 -17.00 7.06 14.12
C LEU A 619 -18.31 6.64 13.46
N LYS A 620 -19.12 7.57 12.94
CA LYS A 620 -20.38 7.28 12.25
C LYS A 620 -20.13 6.61 10.89
N LEU A 621 -19.12 7.07 10.15
CA LEU A 621 -18.61 6.37 8.98
C LEU A 621 -18.10 4.97 9.35
N GLY A 622 -17.38 4.86 10.48
CA GLY A 622 -16.95 3.57 11.03
C GLY A 622 -18.10 2.59 11.27
N ASP A 623 -19.21 3.06 11.86
CA ASP A 623 -20.40 2.24 12.10
C ASP A 623 -21.10 1.85 10.79
N ALA A 624 -21.24 2.79 9.85
CA ALA A 624 -21.79 2.50 8.52
C ALA A 624 -20.97 1.42 7.80
N ILE A 625 -19.64 1.49 7.84
CA ILE A 625 -18.75 0.47 7.27
C ILE A 625 -18.98 -0.90 7.93
N ARG A 626 -19.15 -0.95 9.26
CA ARG A 626 -19.44 -2.21 9.96
C ARG A 626 -20.78 -2.82 9.52
N TYR A 627 -21.79 -1.99 9.25
CA TYR A 627 -23.05 -2.47 8.68
C TYR A 627 -22.89 -2.98 7.24
N VAL A 628 -22.09 -2.32 6.41
CA VAL A 628 -21.76 -2.84 5.07
C VAL A 628 -21.03 -4.18 5.14
N GLN A 629 -20.10 -4.35 6.09
CA GLN A 629 -19.41 -5.63 6.32
C GLN A 629 -20.36 -6.76 6.71
N GLN A 630 -21.47 -6.43 7.35
CA GLN A 630 -22.55 -7.36 7.70
C GLN A 630 -23.54 -7.58 6.53
N ASP A 631 -23.28 -7.00 5.36
CA ASP A 631 -24.18 -6.93 4.20
C ASP A 631 -25.57 -6.33 4.57
N SER A 632 -25.55 -5.26 5.38
CA SER A 632 -26.73 -4.45 5.76
C SER A 632 -26.67 -3.03 5.16
N PRO A 633 -26.70 -2.88 3.83
CA PRO A 633 -26.47 -1.60 3.14
C PRO A 633 -27.49 -0.52 3.50
N TYR A 634 -28.78 -0.84 3.63
CA TYR A 634 -29.81 0.15 4.00
C TYR A 634 -29.60 0.73 5.40
N LEU A 635 -29.11 -0.07 6.35
CA LEU A 635 -28.78 0.40 7.69
C LEU A 635 -27.55 1.30 7.69
N ALA A 636 -26.56 1.00 6.85
CA ALA A 636 -25.38 1.85 6.68
C ALA A 636 -25.78 3.24 6.13
N ASP A 637 -26.60 3.25 5.09
CA ASP A 637 -27.11 4.44 4.40
C ASP A 637 -27.94 5.32 5.36
N TYR A 638 -28.88 4.70 6.08
CA TYR A 638 -29.68 5.37 7.10
C TYR A 638 -28.83 5.92 8.26
N THR A 639 -27.77 5.21 8.66
CA THR A 639 -26.87 5.65 9.75
C THR A 639 -26.14 6.93 9.38
N LEU A 640 -25.66 7.06 8.14
CA LEU A 640 -25.01 8.30 7.67
C LEU A 640 -26.00 9.44 7.46
N LEU A 641 -27.18 9.15 6.93
CA LEU A 641 -28.21 10.16 6.72
C LEU A 641 -28.65 10.88 8.01
N LYS A 642 -28.59 10.19 9.17
CA LYS A 642 -28.82 10.82 10.49
C LYS A 642 -27.82 11.92 10.82
N ALA A 643 -26.59 11.77 10.33
CA ALA A 643 -25.46 12.62 10.68
C ALA A 643 -25.09 13.62 9.58
N SER A 644 -25.54 13.42 8.34
CA SER A 644 -25.04 14.17 7.19
C SER A 644 -26.07 14.36 6.08
N SER A 645 -25.81 15.35 5.22
CA SER A 645 -26.61 15.59 4.02
C SER A 645 -26.18 14.75 2.83
N ILE A 646 -27.15 14.46 1.96
CA ILE A 646 -26.86 13.84 0.67
C ILE A 646 -26.27 14.90 -0.24
N SER A 647 -25.08 14.62 -0.78
CA SER A 647 -24.34 15.48 -1.69
C SER A 647 -24.52 15.06 -3.15
N ASP A 648 -24.59 13.75 -3.42
CA ASP A 648 -24.79 13.21 -4.79
C ASP A 648 -25.79 12.04 -4.80
N ARG A 649 -27.03 12.33 -5.25
CA ARG A 649 -28.11 11.34 -5.35
C ARG A 649 -27.91 10.37 -6.52
N LEU A 650 -27.40 10.85 -7.63
CA LEU A 650 -27.17 10.07 -8.85
C LEU A 650 -26.13 8.98 -8.61
N LEU A 651 -25.03 9.34 -7.92
CA LEU A 651 -23.99 8.40 -7.55
C LEU A 651 -24.52 7.31 -6.62
N LEU A 652 -25.36 7.67 -5.63
CA LEU A 652 -25.94 6.70 -4.72
C LEU A 652 -26.82 5.68 -5.46
N GLU A 653 -27.64 6.10 -6.43
CA GLU A 653 -28.40 5.14 -7.27
C GLU A 653 -27.47 4.21 -8.07
N ARG A 654 -26.42 4.77 -8.69
CA ARG A 654 -25.43 4.00 -9.43
C ARG A 654 -24.74 2.95 -8.55
N VAL A 655 -24.38 3.32 -7.34
CA VAL A 655 -23.71 2.43 -6.40
C VAL A 655 -24.64 1.32 -5.90
N ARG A 656 -25.92 1.63 -5.65
CA ARG A 656 -26.93 0.62 -5.28
C ARG A 656 -27.12 -0.45 -6.37
N GLU A 657 -27.21 -0.01 -7.63
CA GLU A 657 -27.27 -0.91 -8.77
C GLU A 657 -26.00 -1.77 -8.89
N GLN A 658 -24.83 -1.15 -8.82
CA GLN A 658 -23.55 -1.87 -8.94
C GLN A 658 -23.33 -2.85 -7.78
N TYR A 659 -23.77 -2.52 -6.57
CA TYR A 659 -23.74 -3.44 -5.43
C TYR A 659 -24.56 -4.71 -5.72
N LEU A 660 -25.79 -4.55 -6.23
CA LEU A 660 -26.64 -5.69 -6.62
C LEU A 660 -26.03 -6.51 -7.76
N GLN A 661 -25.44 -5.87 -8.77
CA GLN A 661 -24.77 -6.59 -9.86
C GLN A 661 -23.57 -7.40 -9.34
N THR A 662 -22.76 -6.81 -8.47
CA THR A 662 -21.56 -7.46 -7.93
C THR A 662 -21.92 -8.64 -7.01
N ILE A 663 -22.94 -8.49 -6.14
CA ILE A 663 -23.36 -9.61 -5.28
C ILE A 663 -23.93 -10.78 -6.08
N ILE A 664 -24.60 -10.52 -7.21
CA ILE A 664 -25.09 -11.58 -8.12
C ILE A 664 -23.92 -12.30 -8.80
N GLN A 665 -22.89 -11.57 -9.22
CA GLN A 665 -21.67 -12.15 -9.79
C GLN A 665 -20.94 -13.02 -8.77
N ASP A 666 -20.81 -12.55 -7.51
CA ASP A 666 -20.20 -13.32 -6.41
C ASP A 666 -20.93 -14.67 -6.21
N ILE A 667 -22.26 -14.69 -6.29
CA ILE A 667 -23.07 -15.92 -6.14
C ILE A 667 -22.83 -16.91 -7.28
N GLN A 668 -22.63 -16.42 -8.52
CA GLN A 668 -22.39 -17.28 -9.68
C GLN A 668 -21.00 -17.94 -9.68
N GLY A 669 -20.04 -17.39 -8.93
CA GLY A 669 -18.64 -17.85 -8.89
C GLY A 669 -18.27 -18.81 -7.74
N GLU A 670 -19.03 -18.88 -6.64
CA GLU A 670 -18.71 -19.70 -5.46
C GLU A 670 -19.69 -20.87 -5.24
N THR A 671 -19.20 -22.11 -5.18
CA THR A 671 -20.03 -23.33 -5.02
C THR A 671 -20.41 -23.68 -3.56
N MET A 672 -19.83 -23.05 -2.53
CA MET A 672 -19.94 -23.52 -1.13
C MET A 672 -20.59 -22.55 -0.11
N THR A 673 -20.94 -21.33 -0.51
CA THR A 673 -21.51 -20.25 0.35
C THR A 673 -22.89 -19.75 -0.11
N ILE A 674 -23.44 -20.42 -1.13
CA ILE A 674 -24.59 -20.00 -1.95
C ILE A 674 -25.81 -19.60 -1.11
N ASP A 675 -26.18 -20.37 -0.07
CA ASP A 675 -27.45 -20.16 0.64
C ASP A 675 -27.55 -18.85 1.43
N SER A 676 -26.45 -18.36 2.02
CA SER A 676 -26.51 -17.17 2.90
C SER A 676 -26.38 -15.86 2.12
N LEU A 677 -25.53 -15.83 1.08
CA LEU A 677 -25.31 -14.64 0.25
C LEU A 677 -26.47 -14.44 -0.72
N TRP A 678 -27.03 -15.52 -1.27
CA TRP A 678 -28.23 -15.48 -2.10
C TRP A 678 -29.42 -14.87 -1.35
N LYS A 679 -29.66 -15.27 -0.09
CA LYS A 679 -30.73 -14.68 0.75
C LYS A 679 -30.53 -13.17 0.95
N ARG A 680 -29.28 -12.71 1.07
CA ARG A 680 -28.95 -11.28 1.23
C ARG A 680 -29.17 -10.50 -0.06
N ALA A 681 -28.71 -11.03 -1.20
CA ALA A 681 -28.94 -10.44 -2.51
C ALA A 681 -30.44 -10.33 -2.82
N LYS A 682 -31.19 -11.40 -2.54
CA LYS A 682 -32.64 -11.43 -2.70
C LYS A 682 -33.32 -10.39 -1.81
N LEU A 683 -32.98 -10.33 -0.52
CA LEU A 683 -33.51 -9.31 0.39
C LEU A 683 -33.22 -7.90 -0.11
N TYR A 684 -32.02 -7.64 -0.62
CA TYR A 684 -31.67 -6.33 -1.18
C TYR A 684 -32.52 -5.97 -2.41
N GLU A 685 -32.67 -6.90 -3.35
CA GLU A 685 -33.50 -6.75 -4.55
C GLU A 685 -34.98 -6.53 -4.18
N ASP A 686 -35.52 -7.35 -3.28
CA ASP A 686 -36.92 -7.30 -2.87
C ASP A 686 -37.25 -6.02 -2.10
N VAL A 687 -36.34 -5.55 -1.23
CA VAL A 687 -36.48 -4.26 -0.56
C VAL A 687 -36.42 -3.11 -1.56
N ALA A 688 -35.54 -3.15 -2.57
CA ALA A 688 -35.47 -2.11 -3.61
C ALA A 688 -36.76 -2.05 -4.44
N ALA A 689 -37.31 -3.22 -4.81
CA ALA A 689 -38.58 -3.31 -5.52
C ALA A 689 -39.76 -2.76 -4.70
N LEU A 690 -39.89 -3.19 -3.44
CA LEU A 690 -40.91 -2.67 -2.53
C LEU A 690 -40.72 -1.19 -2.29
N THR A 691 -39.48 -0.71 -2.16
CA THR A 691 -39.19 0.72 -2.01
C THR A 691 -39.71 1.50 -3.20
N GLY A 692 -39.47 1.07 -4.44
CA GLY A 692 -39.99 1.78 -5.62
C GLY A 692 -41.51 1.90 -5.62
N LEU A 693 -42.20 0.81 -5.26
CA LEU A 693 -43.65 0.76 -5.17
C LEU A 693 -44.20 1.65 -4.04
N THR A 694 -43.71 1.50 -2.81
CA THR A 694 -44.22 2.27 -1.64
C THR A 694 -43.76 3.72 -1.64
N TYR A 695 -42.58 4.03 -2.19
CA TYR A 695 -42.08 5.40 -2.33
C TYR A 695 -42.99 6.25 -3.20
N ALA A 696 -43.56 5.69 -4.27
CA ALA A 696 -44.50 6.41 -5.14
C ALA A 696 -45.72 6.92 -4.37
N PHE A 697 -46.27 6.09 -3.47
CA PHE A 697 -47.39 6.48 -2.61
C PHE A 697 -46.98 7.49 -1.55
N ALA A 698 -45.83 7.29 -0.90
CA ALA A 698 -45.31 8.23 0.10
C ALA A 698 -45.01 9.60 -0.51
N GLN A 699 -44.43 9.66 -1.70
CA GLN A 699 -44.17 10.89 -2.45
C GLN A 699 -45.48 11.56 -2.89
N SER A 700 -46.48 10.77 -3.33
CA SER A 700 -47.81 11.32 -3.64
C SER A 700 -48.46 11.93 -2.41
N LEU A 701 -48.39 11.26 -1.25
CA LEU A 701 -48.92 11.78 0.02
C LEU A 701 -48.18 13.06 0.42
N GLU A 702 -46.85 13.07 0.34
CA GLU A 702 -46.02 14.25 0.63
C GLU A 702 -46.43 15.45 -0.25
N SER A 703 -46.60 15.23 -1.56
CA SER A 703 -47.00 16.28 -2.50
C SER A 703 -48.39 16.84 -2.21
N THR A 704 -49.36 15.97 -1.86
CA THR A 704 -50.71 16.40 -1.48
C THR A 704 -50.71 17.10 -0.13
N ALA A 705 -50.05 16.54 0.88
CA ALA A 705 -49.96 17.09 2.22
C ALA A 705 -49.28 18.47 2.23
N LYS A 706 -48.15 18.64 1.54
CA LYS A 706 -47.47 19.94 1.43
C LYS A 706 -48.35 21.05 0.81
N LYS A 707 -49.37 20.70 0.02
CA LYS A 707 -50.34 21.66 -0.54
C LYS A 707 -51.46 22.02 0.44
N LEU A 708 -51.78 21.13 1.38
CA LEU A 708 -52.96 21.24 2.25
C LEU A 708 -52.63 21.65 3.69
N MET A 709 -51.41 21.38 4.15
CA MET A 709 -50.98 21.59 5.53
C MET A 709 -49.55 22.16 5.61
N LYS A 710 -49.13 22.56 6.82
CA LYS A 710 -47.79 23.09 7.07
C LYS A 710 -46.73 22.02 6.77
N PRO A 711 -45.50 22.41 6.36
CA PRO A 711 -44.43 21.46 6.05
C PRO A 711 -44.17 20.45 7.16
N GLU A 712 -44.20 20.87 8.44
CA GLU A 712 -43.98 19.99 9.58
C GLU A 712 -45.09 18.94 9.77
N ASP A 713 -46.34 19.31 9.49
CA ASP A 713 -47.48 18.40 9.56
C ASP A 713 -47.46 17.42 8.38
N ALA A 714 -47.11 17.91 7.18
CA ALA A 714 -46.92 17.06 6.00
C ALA A 714 -45.84 16.01 6.21
N GLU A 715 -44.69 16.41 6.76
CA GLU A 715 -43.61 15.49 7.14
C GLU A 715 -44.06 14.46 8.18
N ARG A 716 -44.87 14.87 9.17
CA ARG A 716 -45.41 13.97 10.20
C ARG A 716 -46.34 12.91 9.58
N GLU A 717 -47.19 13.27 8.63
CA GLU A 717 -48.07 12.31 7.96
C GLU A 717 -47.29 11.32 7.09
N VAL A 718 -46.25 11.77 6.38
CA VAL A 718 -45.36 10.88 5.62
C VAL A 718 -44.62 9.92 6.56
N SER A 719 -44.11 10.40 7.71
CA SER A 719 -43.49 9.53 8.71
C SER A 719 -44.47 8.48 9.25
N LYS A 720 -45.72 8.86 9.58
CA LYS A 720 -46.76 7.90 9.99
C LYS A 720 -47.02 6.84 8.93
N LEU A 721 -47.05 7.20 7.66
CA LEU A 721 -47.23 6.25 6.56
C LEU A 721 -46.05 5.27 6.50
N ILE A 722 -44.81 5.75 6.58
CA ILE A 722 -43.60 4.89 6.59
C ILE A 722 -43.60 3.95 7.80
N GLU A 723 -44.13 4.35 8.95
CA GLU A 723 -44.28 3.48 10.13
C GLU A 723 -45.29 2.33 9.94
N LYS A 724 -46.10 2.34 8.87
CA LYS A 724 -47.11 1.32 8.56
C LYS A 724 -46.71 0.36 7.44
N VAL A 725 -45.45 0.41 6.98
CA VAL A 725 -44.98 -0.42 5.86
C VAL A 725 -44.96 -1.93 6.16
N ASP A 726 -45.18 -2.34 7.40
CA ASP A 726 -45.29 -3.74 7.80
C ASP A 726 -46.69 -4.34 7.54
N ASP A 727 -47.71 -3.50 7.33
CA ASP A 727 -49.09 -3.88 7.05
C ASP A 727 -49.58 -3.22 5.74
N PRO A 728 -49.80 -3.99 4.66
CA PRO A 728 -50.18 -3.44 3.36
C PRO A 728 -51.58 -2.79 3.37
N VAL A 729 -52.48 -3.25 4.24
CA VAL A 729 -53.84 -2.69 4.36
C VAL A 729 -53.77 -1.35 5.09
N ALA A 730 -53.06 -1.31 6.22
CA ALA A 730 -52.84 -0.07 6.94
C ALA A 730 -52.06 0.93 6.07
N PHE A 731 -50.97 0.52 5.42
CA PHE A 731 -50.21 1.39 4.52
C PHE A 731 -51.09 1.98 3.42
N SER A 732 -51.87 1.14 2.71
CA SER A 732 -52.75 1.59 1.64
C SER A 732 -53.83 2.55 2.15
N TYR A 733 -54.40 2.28 3.33
CA TYR A 733 -55.35 3.18 3.98
C TYR A 733 -54.71 4.54 4.29
N TYR A 734 -53.56 4.56 4.96
CA TYR A 734 -52.87 5.81 5.29
C TYR A 734 -52.40 6.59 4.05
N ALA A 735 -52.04 5.90 2.97
CA ALA A 735 -51.65 6.52 1.70
C ALA A 735 -52.81 7.29 1.02
N THR A 736 -54.06 7.04 1.44
CA THR A 736 -55.26 7.74 0.94
C THR A 736 -55.72 8.91 1.80
N LEU A 737 -55.18 9.05 3.01
CA LEU A 737 -55.58 10.11 3.94
C LEU A 737 -55.15 11.48 3.38
N GLY A 738 -56.13 12.36 3.14
CA GLY A 738 -55.91 13.74 2.69
C GLY A 738 -56.45 14.10 1.30
N ASP A 739 -57.13 13.18 0.60
CA ASP A 739 -57.73 13.48 -0.71
C ASP A 739 -59.13 12.86 -0.84
N GLU A 740 -60.14 13.53 -0.26
CA GLU A 740 -61.56 13.11 -0.27
C GLU A 740 -62.17 12.98 -1.69
N LYS A 741 -61.44 13.43 -2.74
CA LYS A 741 -61.88 13.41 -4.14
C LYS A 741 -61.25 12.29 -4.99
N LYS A 742 -60.32 11.49 -4.45
CA LYS A 742 -59.71 10.38 -5.21
C LYS A 742 -60.58 9.12 -5.16
N ILE A 743 -61.20 8.79 -6.30
CA ILE A 743 -62.01 7.57 -6.51
C ILE A 743 -61.12 6.32 -6.70
N SER A 744 -59.84 6.50 -7.06
CA SER A 744 -58.84 5.42 -7.08
C SER A 744 -57.48 5.91 -6.58
N VAL A 745 -56.81 5.07 -5.78
CA VAL A 745 -55.49 5.35 -5.21
C VAL A 745 -54.42 5.00 -6.23
N GLN A 746 -54.17 5.93 -7.16
CA GLN A 746 -53.07 5.82 -8.10
C GLN A 746 -51.87 6.63 -7.62
N ALA A 747 -50.69 6.04 -7.72
CA ALA A 747 -49.40 6.69 -7.51
C ALA A 747 -48.54 6.52 -8.77
N ARG A 748 -47.65 7.49 -9.01
CA ARG A 748 -46.75 7.48 -10.18
C ARG A 748 -45.31 7.54 -9.71
N LEU A 749 -44.47 6.66 -10.26
CA LEU A 749 -43.02 6.72 -10.10
C LEU A 749 -42.39 7.05 -11.44
N TYR A 750 -41.76 8.21 -11.54
CA TYR A 750 -41.04 8.62 -12.75
C TYR A 750 -39.66 7.97 -12.80
N HIS A 751 -39.21 7.58 -14.00
CA HIS A 751 -37.84 7.15 -14.25
C HIS A 751 -36.92 8.37 -14.34
N ASN A 752 -36.30 8.73 -13.21
CA ASN A 752 -35.37 9.85 -13.11
C ASN A 752 -33.96 9.36 -12.73
N PRO A 753 -32.91 10.16 -13.00
CA PRO A 753 -31.55 9.81 -12.60
C PRO A 753 -31.38 9.54 -11.08
N ASP A 754 -32.24 10.13 -10.23
CA ASP A 754 -32.14 10.04 -8.77
C ASP A 754 -32.93 8.86 -8.15
N ASN A 755 -33.66 8.09 -8.95
CA ASN A 755 -34.47 6.94 -8.48
C ASN A 755 -34.58 5.78 -9.50
N TYR A 756 -33.73 5.76 -10.52
CA TYR A 756 -33.84 4.77 -11.60
C TYR A 756 -33.65 3.33 -11.11
N PHE A 757 -32.81 3.10 -10.09
CA PHE A 757 -32.55 1.76 -9.59
C PHE A 757 -33.82 1.15 -8.99
N ILE A 758 -34.52 1.89 -8.11
CA ILE A 758 -35.78 1.42 -7.51
C ILE A 758 -36.92 1.37 -8.53
N TYR A 759 -36.88 2.20 -9.57
CA TYR A 759 -37.82 2.15 -10.69
C TYR A 759 -37.70 0.81 -11.44
N GLU A 760 -36.49 0.44 -11.86
CA GLU A 760 -36.24 -0.80 -12.59
C GLU A 760 -36.57 -2.03 -11.73
N GLN A 761 -36.25 -2.02 -10.43
CA GLN A 761 -36.62 -3.13 -9.54
C GLN A 761 -38.14 -3.25 -9.35
N ALA A 762 -38.87 -2.13 -9.24
CA ALA A 762 -40.32 -2.15 -9.12
C ALA A 762 -40.98 -2.62 -10.43
N LYS A 763 -40.47 -2.20 -11.60
CA LYS A 763 -40.91 -2.71 -12.90
C LYS A 763 -40.72 -4.22 -13.01
N LYS A 764 -39.52 -4.71 -12.69
CA LYS A 764 -39.19 -6.14 -12.67
C LYS A 764 -40.11 -6.93 -11.74
N MET A 765 -40.48 -6.37 -10.59
CA MET A 765 -41.45 -6.99 -9.68
C MET A 765 -42.84 -7.12 -10.31
N LEU A 766 -43.36 -6.04 -10.90
CA LEU A 766 -44.67 -6.07 -11.56
C LEU A 766 -44.69 -7.06 -12.73
N GLU A 767 -43.73 -6.95 -13.64
CA GLU A 767 -43.73 -7.70 -14.90
C GLU A 767 -43.32 -9.16 -14.69
N ASN A 768 -42.26 -9.43 -13.92
CA ASN A 768 -41.67 -10.77 -13.87
C ASN A 768 -42.12 -11.61 -12.66
N LYS A 769 -42.55 -10.97 -11.55
CA LYS A 769 -42.98 -11.69 -10.33
C LYS A 769 -44.49 -11.73 -10.17
N LEU A 770 -45.20 -10.66 -10.56
CA LEU A 770 -46.65 -10.57 -10.45
C LEU A 770 -47.39 -10.73 -11.78
N GLU A 771 -46.66 -10.78 -12.91
CA GLU A 771 -47.22 -10.88 -14.27
C GLU A 771 -48.20 -9.75 -14.62
N ILE A 772 -48.00 -8.56 -14.03
CA ILE A 772 -48.78 -7.35 -14.27
C ILE A 772 -48.08 -6.51 -15.34
N THR A 773 -48.58 -6.58 -16.57
CA THR A 773 -48.06 -5.81 -17.72
C THR A 773 -48.79 -4.47 -17.89
N ASN A 774 -48.25 -3.57 -18.73
CA ASN A 774 -48.86 -2.28 -19.11
C ASN A 774 -48.96 -1.24 -17.98
N ARG A 775 -48.01 -1.24 -17.05
CA ARG A 775 -47.91 -0.20 -16.00
C ARG A 775 -46.96 0.94 -16.36
N GLU A 776 -46.10 0.75 -17.37
CA GLU A 776 -45.20 1.79 -17.87
C GLU A 776 -45.91 2.65 -18.92
N GLU A 777 -45.93 3.96 -18.69
CA GLU A 777 -46.43 4.96 -19.62
C GLU A 777 -45.28 5.89 -20.04
N VAL A 778 -45.39 6.46 -21.25
CA VAL A 778 -44.42 7.40 -21.80
C VAL A 778 -45.17 8.63 -22.31
N ASP A 779 -44.74 9.83 -21.92
CA ASP A 779 -45.31 11.05 -22.48
C ASP A 779 -44.71 11.42 -23.85
N ASN A 780 -45.32 12.40 -24.51
CA ASN A 780 -44.87 12.95 -25.79
C ASN A 780 -43.46 13.58 -25.74
N SER A 781 -42.90 13.80 -24.54
CA SER A 781 -41.55 14.32 -24.34
C SER A 781 -40.51 13.21 -24.07
N GLY A 782 -40.93 11.95 -24.07
CA GLY A 782 -40.08 10.78 -23.82
C GLY A 782 -39.86 10.46 -22.34
N LYS A 783 -40.55 11.13 -21.41
CA LYS A 783 -40.47 10.79 -19.97
C LYS A 783 -41.30 9.56 -19.68
N LYS A 784 -40.71 8.63 -18.94
CA LYS A 784 -41.34 7.36 -18.55
C LYS A 784 -41.77 7.37 -17.09
N TRP A 785 -42.92 6.78 -16.77
CA TRP A 785 -43.34 6.52 -15.39
C TRP A 785 -44.07 5.19 -15.25
N LEU A 786 -44.02 4.61 -14.05
CA LEU A 786 -44.85 3.48 -13.65
C LEU A 786 -46.10 4.01 -12.93
N VAL A 787 -47.26 3.43 -13.25
CA VAL A 787 -48.53 3.65 -12.54
C VAL A 787 -48.76 2.49 -11.57
N PHE A 788 -48.95 2.82 -10.29
CA PHE A 788 -49.25 1.84 -9.25
C PHE A 788 -50.64 2.08 -8.65
N TYR A 789 -51.31 1.00 -8.28
CA TYR A 789 -52.59 0.98 -7.59
C TYR A 789 -52.42 0.35 -6.20
N ALA A 790 -53.31 0.68 -5.25
CA ALA A 790 -53.26 0.09 -3.90
C ALA A 790 -53.25 -1.46 -3.92
N ASP A 791 -53.99 -2.07 -4.86
CA ASP A 791 -54.02 -3.52 -5.05
C ASP A 791 -52.65 -4.10 -5.47
N ASP A 792 -51.80 -3.32 -6.17
CA ASP A 792 -50.43 -3.75 -6.51
C ASP A 792 -49.57 -3.90 -5.23
N ILE A 793 -49.84 -3.11 -4.18
CA ILE A 793 -49.20 -3.25 -2.87
C ILE A 793 -49.63 -4.55 -2.21
N THR A 794 -50.93 -4.79 -2.13
CA THR A 794 -51.48 -6.00 -1.52
C THR A 794 -50.98 -7.26 -2.22
N LYS A 795 -50.96 -7.27 -3.56
CA LYS A 795 -50.42 -8.36 -4.38
C LYS A 795 -48.93 -8.58 -4.16
N SER A 796 -48.14 -7.51 -4.09
CA SER A 796 -46.70 -7.61 -3.80
C SER A 796 -46.45 -8.23 -2.43
N TYR A 797 -47.16 -7.78 -1.40
CA TYR A 797 -47.02 -8.30 -0.04
C TYR A 797 -47.48 -9.76 0.06
N ALA A 798 -48.58 -10.11 -0.61
CA ALA A 798 -49.04 -11.50 -0.69
C ALA A 798 -48.01 -12.41 -1.40
N TYR A 799 -47.35 -11.94 -2.46
CA TYR A 799 -46.28 -12.66 -3.11
C TYR A 799 -45.10 -12.93 -2.15
N PHE A 800 -44.65 -11.92 -1.42
CA PHE A 800 -43.56 -12.08 -0.45
C PHE A 800 -43.93 -12.97 0.75
N ALA A 801 -45.19 -12.95 1.18
CA ALA A 801 -45.68 -13.78 2.27
C ALA A 801 -46.06 -15.21 1.85
N ASN A 802 -46.02 -15.54 0.56
CA ASN A 802 -46.43 -16.86 0.06
C ASN A 802 -45.38 -17.94 0.41
N PRO A 803 -45.73 -18.96 1.22
CA PRO A 803 -44.80 -20.03 1.59
C PRO A 803 -44.25 -20.85 0.41
N ASP A 804 -44.98 -20.88 -0.71
CA ASP A 804 -44.62 -21.66 -1.89
C ASP A 804 -43.53 -20.98 -2.74
N GLN A 805 -43.23 -19.70 -2.48
CA GLN A 805 -42.17 -18.96 -3.19
C GLN A 805 -40.79 -19.28 -2.60
N VAL A 806 -39.81 -19.58 -3.45
CA VAL A 806 -38.43 -19.85 -3.01
C VAL A 806 -37.81 -18.58 -2.44
N GLY A 807 -37.44 -18.59 -1.15
CA GLY A 807 -36.91 -17.43 -0.42
C GLY A 807 -37.98 -16.41 -0.04
N ASN A 808 -39.19 -16.86 0.29
CA ASN A 808 -40.27 -16.03 0.81
C ASN A 808 -39.95 -15.45 2.20
N TYR A 809 -40.91 -14.68 2.73
CA TYR A 809 -40.86 -14.01 4.03
C TYR A 809 -42.06 -14.38 4.91
N ALA A 810 -42.60 -15.59 4.76
CA ALA A 810 -43.79 -16.05 5.50
C ALA A 810 -43.55 -16.15 7.02
N GLN A 811 -42.29 -16.39 7.44
CA GLN A 811 -41.93 -16.42 8.85
C GLN A 811 -41.89 -15.02 9.45
N GLU A 812 -42.40 -14.85 10.67
CA GLU A 812 -42.45 -13.55 11.36
C GLU A 812 -41.07 -12.86 11.43
N LYS A 813 -40.00 -13.63 11.64
CA LYS A 813 -38.63 -13.09 11.68
C LYS A 813 -38.18 -12.55 10.32
N GLU A 814 -38.49 -13.25 9.25
CA GLU A 814 -38.11 -12.87 7.88
C GLU A 814 -38.96 -11.68 7.40
N TRP A 815 -40.26 -11.67 7.72
CA TRP A 815 -41.16 -10.55 7.49
C TRP A 815 -40.69 -9.27 8.19
N LYS A 816 -40.34 -9.37 9.49
CA LYS A 816 -39.78 -8.26 10.26
C LYS A 816 -38.47 -7.77 9.65
N ASN A 817 -37.63 -8.66 9.13
CA ASN A 817 -36.38 -8.27 8.49
C ASN A 817 -36.62 -7.52 7.16
N LEU A 818 -37.53 -8.00 6.31
CA LEU A 818 -37.92 -7.33 5.05
C LEU A 818 -38.47 -5.93 5.33
N THR A 819 -39.48 -5.85 6.19
CA THR A 819 -40.21 -4.61 6.49
C THR A 819 -39.34 -3.59 7.25
N TYR A 820 -38.44 -4.05 8.12
CA TYR A 820 -37.44 -3.19 8.75
C TYR A 820 -36.48 -2.57 7.71
N ASN A 821 -35.96 -3.36 6.77
CA ASN A 821 -35.08 -2.83 5.71
C ASN A 821 -35.85 -1.91 4.74
N LEU A 822 -37.10 -2.22 4.41
CA LEU A 822 -37.99 -1.35 3.63
C LEU A 822 -38.18 0.00 4.30
N LYS A 823 -38.46 0.00 5.60
CA LYS A 823 -38.59 1.21 6.41
C LYS A 823 -37.33 2.06 6.37
N LEU A 824 -36.16 1.45 6.57
CA LEU A 824 -34.87 2.15 6.47
C LEU A 824 -34.67 2.75 5.07
N SER A 825 -34.90 1.96 4.02
CA SER A 825 -34.79 2.38 2.62
C SER A 825 -35.72 3.58 2.32
N LEU A 826 -36.98 3.56 2.77
CA LEU A 826 -37.90 4.68 2.60
C LEU A 826 -37.42 5.93 3.32
N TYR A 827 -36.97 5.81 4.58
CA TYR A 827 -36.41 6.94 5.30
C TYR A 827 -35.19 7.55 4.60
N THR A 828 -34.39 6.76 3.87
CA THR A 828 -33.28 7.33 3.08
C THR A 828 -33.73 8.25 1.94
N ARG A 829 -34.98 8.11 1.48
CA ARG A 829 -35.58 8.93 0.40
C ARG A 829 -36.30 10.17 0.90
N PHE A 830 -36.50 10.29 2.20
CA PHE A 830 -37.08 11.45 2.87
C PHE A 830 -36.12 12.00 3.96
N PRO A 831 -34.96 12.59 3.57
CA PRO A 831 -33.91 13.07 4.49
C PRO A 831 -34.40 13.96 5.64
N GLU A 832 -35.37 14.83 5.36
CA GLU A 832 -35.98 15.75 6.31
C GLU A 832 -36.59 15.04 7.53
N LEU A 833 -37.16 13.84 7.33
CA LEU A 833 -37.78 13.06 8.40
C LEU A 833 -36.74 12.50 9.38
N VAL A 834 -35.57 12.12 8.87
CA VAL A 834 -34.52 11.47 9.66
C VAL A 834 -33.77 12.48 10.53
N ARG A 835 -33.50 13.69 10.02
CA ARG A 835 -32.76 14.73 10.76
C ARG A 835 -33.54 15.31 11.94
N LYS A 836 -34.88 15.27 11.91
CA LYS A 836 -35.73 15.70 13.03
C LYS A 836 -35.82 14.66 14.15
N LEU A 837 -35.54 13.39 13.86
CA LEU A 837 -35.51 12.32 14.86
C LEU A 837 -34.24 12.39 15.73
N SER A 838 -33.10 12.83 15.18
CA SER A 838 -31.86 12.98 15.96
C SER A 838 -31.89 14.16 16.94
N SER A 839 -32.56 15.27 16.60
CA SER A 839 -32.63 16.46 17.45
C SER A 839 -33.53 16.32 18.69
N LYS A 840 -34.35 15.27 18.78
CA LYS A 840 -35.19 14.95 19.94
C LYS A 840 -34.64 13.81 20.82
N GLY A 841 -33.61 13.09 20.37
CA GLY A 841 -33.07 11.91 21.06
C GLY A 841 -31.75 12.13 21.80
N ASP A 842 -31.03 13.22 21.52
CA ASP A 842 -29.74 13.56 22.16
C ASP A 842 -29.82 14.86 23.00
N LYS A 843 -30.86 14.98 23.84
CA LYS A 843 -30.88 15.95 24.94
C LYS A 843 -30.92 15.25 26.29
#